data_AF-A0A7Y6YJG2-F1
#
_entry.id   AF-A0A7Y6YJG2-F1
#
_cell.length_a   1.000
_cell.length_b   1.000
_cell.length_c   1.000
_cell.angle_alpha   90.00
_cell.angle_beta   90.00
_cell.angle_gamma   90.00
#
_symmetry.space_group_name_H-M   'P 1'
#
loop_
_entity.id
_entity.type
_entity.pdbx_description
1 polymer ?
#
loop_
_entity_poly.entity_id
_entity_poly.type
_entity_poly.pdbx_seq_one_letter_code
_entity_poly.pdbx_strand_id
1 'polypeptide(L)'
;MLGFGTIAKKVFGTPNDRKVKATRPLIAQINGLEDDFAKLSDDGLIAKTEELRKRALDGEKLDALLPEAFANVREAAKRALGLRAFDTQLMGGVFLHQGNISEMKTGEGKTLVATFPAYLNALTGKGVHVVTVNEYLAKRDSEWMGKVFAQLGMTTGVIWSGQPDAEKMAAYQSDVTYATNNELGFDYLRDNMKPSLNQVFQKQHNFAIVDEVDSILIDEARTPLIISGPAEDRSELYSTIDKVIPLLAEDHYEIDEKTRGVTFTEEGNEYLEQTLREHGLLEAEASLYDPESTTVVHHVNQALRAHMLFQKDKDYIVRDGQVVLIDEFTGRMMPGRRLSEGLHQAIEAKEEVQIQPENTTLASVTFQNYFRLYDKLSGMTGTAMTEAEEFAEIYGLGVVEVPTNRPIARVDEDDQVYRTAREKYEAMIQEAKVAHEKGQPVLLGTTSIEKSELLSQMLQQEGIPHNVLNARHHEQEAQIVADAGRYGAVTIATNMAGRGTDIQLGGNVEMKVLEALAANPEADPAELRAAEEAKHAEEKQKVLESGGLFVMASERHESRRIDNQLRGRSGRQGDPGRTRFYLSLEDDLMRIFGSERLDKLLSSLGMKEGEAIIHPWVNKSLERAQAKVEGRNFDMRKNVLKFDDVMNDQRKVIFKQRREIMAAEDLSEITNDMRHEVIDDLLDVHMPPKTYADQWDTEGLQEQVREMLSIDAPVADWAAEEGVDDEQIRERLVDASDKLMAEKAEAFGPENMRNIEKQVLLQTIDKKWREHLLTLEHLRSVVGLRGYAQRDPLNEYKNESFQLFESMLDSLREEVSQQLSRVRPMTEEEQQQMLMEMAARQAAMQQMDVQASGAEASADAAAPGFVEDDPSTWGNPSRNDKCPCGSGKKFKHCHGSLA
;
A
#
# COMPACT_ATOMS: atom_id res chain seq x y z
N MET A 1 -47.90 -17.03 -1.04
CA MET A 1 -48.43 -16.07 -2.03
C MET A 1 -47.24 -15.36 -2.65
N LEU A 2 -47.01 -15.52 -3.96
CA LEU A 2 -45.94 -14.83 -4.67
C LEU A 2 -46.33 -13.34 -4.77
N GLY A 3 -45.64 -12.47 -4.04
CA GLY A 3 -45.93 -11.04 -4.04
C GLY A 3 -45.68 -10.40 -5.40
N PHE A 4 -46.36 -9.29 -5.68
CA PHE A 4 -46.23 -8.51 -6.93
C PHE A 4 -44.77 -8.24 -7.34
N GLY A 5 -43.86 -8.05 -6.38
CA GLY A 5 -42.43 -7.87 -6.63
C GLY A 5 -41.74 -9.07 -7.27
N THR A 6 -42.15 -10.31 -6.97
CA THR A 6 -41.56 -11.53 -7.55
C THR A 6 -42.00 -11.73 -9.00
N ILE A 7 -43.23 -11.34 -9.33
CA ILE A 7 -43.77 -11.36 -10.70
C ILE A 7 -43.12 -10.25 -11.54
N ALA A 8 -42.99 -9.04 -11.00
CA ALA A 8 -42.30 -7.94 -11.68
C ALA A 8 -40.81 -8.26 -11.95
N LYS A 9 -40.10 -8.90 -11.01
CA LYS A 9 -38.72 -9.37 -11.20
C LYS A 9 -38.60 -10.43 -12.30
N LYS A 10 -39.58 -11.34 -12.42
CA LYS A 10 -39.62 -12.35 -13.50
C LYS A 10 -39.93 -11.75 -14.89
N VAL A 11 -40.71 -10.68 -14.97
CA VAL A 11 -41.14 -10.08 -16.25
C VAL A 11 -40.14 -9.02 -16.74
N PHE A 12 -39.60 -8.19 -15.85
CA PHE A 12 -38.74 -7.05 -16.21
C PHE A 12 -37.25 -7.24 -15.90
N GLY A 13 -36.87 -8.36 -15.27
CA GLY A 13 -35.52 -8.64 -14.80
C GLY A 13 -35.07 -7.72 -13.66
N THR A 14 -33.87 -7.97 -13.16
CA THR A 14 -33.13 -7.10 -12.24
C THR A 14 -32.43 -5.95 -13.00
N PRO A 15 -31.99 -4.89 -12.31
CA PRO A 15 -31.09 -3.89 -12.90
C PRO A 15 -29.84 -4.52 -13.53
N ASN A 16 -29.28 -5.56 -12.90
CA ASN A 16 -28.15 -6.33 -13.43
C ASN A 16 -28.51 -7.04 -14.75
N ASP A 17 -29.65 -7.72 -14.81
CA ASP A 17 -30.10 -8.43 -16.04
C ASP A 17 -30.25 -7.47 -17.23
N ARG A 18 -30.67 -6.23 -16.98
CA ARG A 18 -30.79 -5.21 -18.02
C ARG A 18 -29.43 -4.76 -18.54
N LYS A 19 -28.45 -4.54 -17.65
CA LYS A 19 -27.06 -4.22 -18.03
C LYS A 19 -26.46 -5.34 -18.88
N VAL A 20 -26.58 -6.60 -18.44
CA VAL A 20 -26.09 -7.78 -19.18
C VAL A 20 -26.82 -7.94 -20.52
N LYS A 21 -28.13 -7.68 -20.59
CA LYS A 21 -28.87 -7.78 -21.86
C LYS A 21 -28.44 -6.70 -22.85
N ALA A 22 -28.05 -5.51 -22.38
CA ALA A 22 -27.65 -4.39 -23.22
C ALA A 22 -26.32 -4.63 -23.96
N THR A 23 -25.45 -5.52 -23.48
CA THR A 23 -24.18 -5.85 -24.15
C THR A 23 -24.35 -6.86 -25.30
N ARG A 24 -25.45 -7.62 -25.35
CA ARG A 24 -25.65 -8.68 -26.35
C ARG A 24 -25.50 -8.24 -27.81
N PRO A 25 -26.04 -7.08 -28.25
CA PRO A 25 -25.83 -6.61 -29.62
C PRO A 25 -24.35 -6.36 -29.94
N LEU A 26 -23.59 -5.83 -28.97
CA LEU A 26 -22.16 -5.59 -29.11
C LEU A 26 -21.37 -6.90 -29.20
N ILE A 27 -21.73 -7.90 -28.37
CA ILE A 27 -21.14 -9.25 -28.46
C ILE A 27 -21.43 -9.87 -29.82
N ALA A 28 -22.65 -9.71 -30.35
CA ALA A 28 -22.99 -10.20 -31.68
C ALA A 28 -22.17 -9.53 -32.79
N GLN A 29 -21.84 -8.24 -32.66
CA GLN A 29 -20.94 -7.55 -33.59
C GLN A 29 -19.52 -8.10 -33.53
N ILE A 30 -18.96 -8.28 -32.31
CA ILE A 30 -17.62 -8.90 -32.13
C ILE A 30 -17.59 -10.30 -32.74
N ASN A 31 -18.62 -11.11 -32.49
CA ASN A 31 -18.76 -12.45 -33.05
C ASN A 31 -18.86 -12.42 -34.58
N GLY A 32 -19.56 -11.44 -35.16
CA GLY A 32 -19.68 -11.29 -36.61
C GLY A 32 -18.36 -10.96 -37.32
N LEU A 33 -17.38 -10.43 -36.60
CA LEU A 33 -16.05 -10.10 -37.14
C LEU A 33 -15.06 -11.27 -37.08
N GLU A 34 -15.41 -12.40 -36.43
CA GLU A 34 -14.49 -13.51 -36.20
C GLU A 34 -13.84 -14.04 -37.48
N ASP A 35 -14.65 -14.30 -38.50
CA ASP A 35 -14.20 -14.89 -39.76
C ASP A 35 -13.27 -13.96 -40.55
N ASP A 36 -13.40 -12.64 -40.36
CA ASP A 36 -12.56 -11.66 -41.04
C ASP A 36 -11.20 -11.53 -40.37
N PHE A 37 -11.17 -11.50 -39.03
CA PHE A 37 -9.92 -11.50 -38.26
C PHE A 37 -9.17 -12.83 -38.37
N ALA A 38 -9.89 -13.96 -38.42
CA ALA A 38 -9.28 -15.27 -38.63
C ALA A 38 -8.51 -15.39 -39.96
N LYS A 39 -8.87 -14.61 -40.98
CA LYS A 39 -8.17 -14.58 -42.29
C LYS A 39 -6.92 -13.70 -42.29
N LEU A 40 -6.73 -12.85 -41.29
CA LEU A 40 -5.55 -11.98 -41.21
C LEU A 40 -4.29 -12.81 -40.94
N SER A 41 -3.15 -12.41 -41.49
CA SER A 41 -1.85 -12.91 -41.04
C SER A 41 -1.49 -12.32 -39.68
N ASP A 42 -0.44 -12.82 -39.05
CA ASP A 42 0.07 -12.26 -37.78
C ASP A 42 0.49 -10.79 -37.96
N ASP A 43 1.23 -10.49 -39.04
CA ASP A 43 1.53 -9.10 -39.45
C ASP A 43 0.24 -8.28 -39.69
N GLY A 44 -0.83 -8.93 -40.14
CA GLY A 44 -2.14 -8.31 -40.34
C GLY A 44 -2.81 -7.90 -39.03
N LEU A 45 -2.67 -8.69 -37.97
CA LEU A 45 -3.18 -8.33 -36.63
C LEU A 45 -2.43 -7.13 -36.05
N ILE A 46 -1.10 -7.08 -36.25
CA ILE A 46 -0.25 -5.95 -35.85
C ILE A 46 -0.61 -4.70 -36.64
N ALA A 47 -0.72 -4.79 -37.97
CA ALA A 47 -1.12 -3.67 -38.82
C ALA A 47 -2.52 -3.14 -38.44
N LYS A 48 -3.44 -4.04 -38.02
CA LYS A 48 -4.75 -3.64 -37.52
C LYS A 48 -4.65 -2.87 -36.20
N THR A 49 -3.74 -3.22 -35.30
CA THR A 49 -3.45 -2.42 -34.10
C THR A 49 -2.97 -1.02 -34.47
N GLU A 50 -2.06 -0.87 -35.44
CA GLU A 50 -1.61 0.46 -35.88
C GLU A 50 -2.74 1.30 -36.49
N GLU A 51 -3.61 0.68 -37.30
CA GLU A 51 -4.80 1.34 -37.85
C GLU A 51 -5.73 1.85 -36.74
N LEU A 52 -6.06 0.99 -35.77
CA LEU A 52 -6.94 1.34 -34.65
C LEU A 52 -6.30 2.40 -33.74
N ARG A 53 -4.98 2.31 -33.49
CA ARG A 53 -4.21 3.31 -32.73
C ARG A 53 -4.28 4.67 -33.41
N LYS A 54 -4.07 4.72 -34.72
CA LYS A 54 -4.18 5.97 -35.50
C LYS A 54 -5.58 6.57 -35.39
N ARG A 55 -6.63 5.77 -35.57
CA ARG A 55 -8.03 6.22 -35.43
C ARG A 55 -8.34 6.76 -34.03
N ALA A 56 -7.82 6.10 -32.98
CA ALA A 56 -7.97 6.57 -31.60
C ALA A 56 -7.25 7.91 -31.37
N LEU A 57 -6.03 8.06 -31.88
CA LEU A 57 -5.25 9.31 -31.78
C LEU A 57 -5.85 10.45 -32.62
N ASP A 58 -6.49 10.13 -33.75
CA ASP A 58 -7.23 11.07 -34.60
C ASP A 58 -8.59 11.49 -33.97
N GLY A 59 -8.97 10.93 -32.82
CA GLY A 59 -10.13 11.35 -32.01
C GLY A 59 -11.37 10.47 -32.12
N GLU A 60 -11.31 9.31 -32.78
CA GLU A 60 -12.40 8.34 -32.76
C GLU A 60 -12.58 7.76 -31.34
N LYS A 61 -13.82 7.69 -30.86
CA LYS A 61 -14.12 7.19 -29.51
C LYS A 61 -13.78 5.70 -29.39
N LEU A 62 -13.13 5.31 -28.29
CA LEU A 62 -12.80 3.90 -28.01
C LEU A 62 -14.02 2.98 -28.06
N ASP A 63 -15.20 3.45 -27.63
CA ASP A 63 -16.45 2.68 -27.73
C ASP A 63 -16.80 2.25 -29.17
N ALA A 64 -16.46 3.09 -30.16
CA ALA A 64 -16.70 2.79 -31.57
C ALA A 64 -15.69 1.77 -32.12
N LEU A 65 -14.45 1.81 -31.60
CA LEU A 65 -13.38 0.87 -31.95
C LEU A 65 -13.52 -0.49 -31.26
N LEU A 66 -14.30 -0.56 -30.17
CA LEU A 66 -14.42 -1.73 -29.31
C LEU A 66 -14.70 -3.03 -30.08
N PRO A 67 -15.68 -3.12 -31.01
CA PRO A 67 -15.96 -4.37 -31.71
C PRO A 67 -14.75 -4.92 -32.47
N GLU A 68 -14.07 -4.06 -33.22
CA GLU A 68 -12.88 -4.42 -34.01
C GLU A 68 -11.71 -4.76 -33.10
N ALA A 69 -11.48 -3.96 -32.06
CA ALA A 69 -10.41 -4.17 -31.09
C ALA A 69 -10.56 -5.50 -30.34
N PHE A 70 -11.78 -5.83 -29.89
CA PHE A 70 -12.06 -7.08 -29.17
C PHE A 70 -11.98 -8.28 -30.10
N ALA A 71 -12.39 -8.16 -31.36
CA ALA A 71 -12.21 -9.21 -32.35
C ALA A 71 -10.71 -9.50 -32.60
N ASN A 72 -9.89 -8.44 -32.70
CA ASN A 72 -8.43 -8.54 -32.84
C ASN A 72 -7.80 -9.29 -31.67
N VAL A 73 -8.11 -8.87 -30.44
CA VAL A 73 -7.58 -9.48 -29.20
C VAL A 73 -8.00 -10.93 -29.09
N ARG A 74 -9.26 -11.26 -29.43
CA ARG A 74 -9.74 -12.64 -29.36
C ARG A 74 -8.98 -13.56 -30.32
N GLU A 75 -8.74 -13.11 -31.53
CA GLU A 75 -7.96 -13.89 -32.51
C GLU A 75 -6.50 -14.02 -32.07
N ALA A 76 -5.90 -12.95 -31.55
CA ALA A 76 -4.55 -13.00 -30.99
C ALA A 76 -4.45 -13.98 -29.81
N ALA A 77 -5.41 -13.99 -28.88
CA ALA A 77 -5.45 -14.92 -27.76
C ALA A 77 -5.59 -16.38 -28.22
N LYS A 78 -6.40 -16.61 -29.27
CA LYS A 78 -6.56 -17.93 -29.88
C LYS A 78 -5.26 -18.41 -30.53
N ARG A 79 -4.50 -17.55 -31.19
CA ARG A 79 -3.20 -17.89 -31.81
C ARG A 79 -2.09 -18.08 -30.79
N ALA A 80 -1.95 -17.14 -29.85
CA ALA A 80 -0.86 -17.13 -28.89
C ALA A 80 -1.04 -18.17 -27.78
N LEU A 81 -2.27 -18.41 -27.32
CA LEU A 81 -2.57 -19.25 -26.15
C LEU A 81 -3.47 -20.46 -26.46
N GLY A 82 -4.04 -20.56 -27.66
CA GLY A 82 -5.05 -21.58 -27.97
C GLY A 82 -6.43 -21.29 -27.33
N LEU A 83 -6.61 -20.13 -26.70
CA LEU A 83 -7.80 -19.80 -25.93
C LEU A 83 -8.72 -18.87 -26.72
N ARG A 84 -9.88 -19.39 -27.17
CA ARG A 84 -10.95 -18.56 -27.72
C ARG A 84 -11.81 -18.02 -26.58
N ALA A 85 -11.82 -16.70 -26.40
CA ALA A 85 -12.64 -16.08 -25.36
C ALA A 85 -14.15 -16.35 -25.55
N PHE A 86 -14.85 -16.63 -24.45
CA PHE A 86 -16.30 -16.86 -24.41
C PHE A 86 -17.08 -15.55 -24.47
N ASP A 87 -18.36 -15.62 -24.85
CA ASP A 87 -19.26 -14.46 -24.87
C ASP A 87 -19.35 -13.78 -23.48
N THR A 88 -19.36 -14.56 -22.40
CA THR A 88 -19.36 -14.04 -21.02
C THR A 88 -18.07 -13.29 -20.68
N GLN A 89 -16.93 -13.74 -21.21
CA GLN A 89 -15.64 -13.07 -21.04
C GLN A 89 -15.61 -11.74 -21.80
N LEU A 90 -16.15 -11.71 -23.03
CA LEU A 90 -16.31 -10.46 -23.78
C LEU A 90 -17.24 -9.49 -23.05
N MET A 91 -18.32 -9.96 -22.43
CA MET A 91 -19.20 -9.12 -21.60
C MET A 91 -18.45 -8.52 -20.40
N GLY A 92 -17.64 -9.32 -19.70
CA GLY A 92 -16.77 -8.82 -18.62
C GLY A 92 -15.81 -7.74 -19.12
N GLY A 93 -15.14 -7.96 -20.25
CA GLY A 93 -14.24 -6.98 -20.85
C GLY A 93 -14.92 -5.65 -21.20
N VAL A 94 -16.18 -5.70 -21.67
CA VAL A 94 -17.00 -4.50 -21.93
C VAL A 94 -17.28 -3.73 -20.65
N PHE A 95 -17.68 -4.41 -19.56
CA PHE A 95 -17.98 -3.74 -18.30
C PHE A 95 -16.72 -3.14 -17.64
N LEU A 96 -15.58 -3.81 -17.75
CA LEU A 96 -14.29 -3.24 -17.35
C LEU A 96 -13.96 -1.97 -18.13
N HIS A 97 -14.12 -1.97 -19.47
CA HIS A 97 -13.90 -0.77 -20.29
C HIS A 97 -14.81 0.40 -19.90
N GLN A 98 -16.03 0.11 -19.47
CA GLN A 98 -17.01 1.08 -19.01
C GLN A 98 -16.74 1.61 -17.59
N GLY A 99 -15.65 1.20 -16.93
CA GLY A 99 -15.32 1.62 -15.56
C GLY A 99 -16.19 0.96 -14.49
N ASN A 100 -16.62 -0.29 -14.71
CA ASN A 100 -17.35 -1.08 -13.71
C ASN A 100 -16.47 -2.18 -13.13
N ILE A 101 -16.93 -2.74 -12.02
CA ILE A 101 -16.45 -4.01 -11.51
C ILE A 101 -17.22 -5.14 -12.19
N SER A 102 -16.48 -6.03 -12.85
CA SER A 102 -17.03 -7.27 -13.40
C SER A 102 -16.93 -8.38 -12.36
N GLU A 103 -18.06 -8.74 -11.74
CA GLU A 103 -18.12 -9.91 -10.88
C GLU A 103 -18.22 -11.17 -11.75
N MET A 104 -17.12 -11.90 -11.84
CA MET A 104 -16.96 -13.15 -12.58
C MET A 104 -16.46 -14.24 -11.62
N LYS A 105 -17.25 -15.32 -11.48
CA LYS A 105 -16.91 -16.42 -10.56
C LYS A 105 -15.54 -17.03 -10.91
N THR A 106 -14.90 -17.63 -9.92
CA THR A 106 -13.55 -18.18 -10.10
C THR A 106 -13.52 -19.28 -11.17
N GLY A 107 -12.50 -19.27 -12.02
CA GLY A 107 -12.40 -20.17 -13.17
C GLY A 107 -13.14 -19.70 -14.43
N GLU A 108 -13.75 -18.50 -14.45
CA GLU A 108 -14.32 -17.91 -15.67
C GLU A 108 -13.26 -17.22 -16.57
N GLY A 109 -11.98 -17.25 -16.19
CA GLY A 109 -10.86 -16.73 -16.99
C GLY A 109 -10.63 -15.22 -16.88
N LYS A 110 -10.71 -14.66 -15.67
CA LYS A 110 -10.51 -13.23 -15.36
C LYS A 110 -9.23 -12.65 -15.96
N THR A 111 -8.10 -13.36 -15.86
CA THR A 111 -6.81 -12.91 -16.41
C THR A 111 -6.86 -12.64 -17.93
N LEU A 112 -7.51 -13.53 -18.70
CA LEU A 112 -7.71 -13.33 -20.13
C LEU A 112 -8.66 -12.17 -20.43
N VAL A 113 -9.72 -12.01 -19.61
CA VAL A 113 -10.72 -10.93 -19.78
C VAL A 113 -10.07 -9.55 -19.69
N ALA A 114 -9.09 -9.34 -18.82
CA ALA A 114 -8.39 -8.06 -18.68
C ALA A 114 -7.64 -7.61 -19.94
N THR A 115 -7.22 -8.54 -20.81
CA THR A 115 -6.48 -8.21 -22.03
C THR A 115 -7.29 -7.36 -23.02
N PHE A 116 -8.60 -7.56 -23.07
CA PHE A 116 -9.51 -6.86 -23.98
C PHE A 116 -9.62 -5.36 -23.69
N PRO A 117 -10.03 -4.93 -22.48
CA PRO A 117 -10.05 -3.50 -22.14
C PRO A 117 -8.63 -2.93 -22.02
N ALA A 118 -7.62 -3.70 -21.60
CA ALA A 118 -6.24 -3.20 -21.58
C ALA A 118 -5.76 -2.81 -22.98
N TYR A 119 -5.91 -3.70 -23.96
CA TYR A 119 -5.58 -3.44 -25.36
C TYR A 119 -6.33 -2.20 -25.89
N LEU A 120 -7.65 -2.15 -25.73
CA LEU A 120 -8.47 -1.05 -26.25
C LEU A 120 -8.04 0.31 -25.67
N ASN A 121 -7.75 0.41 -24.37
CA ASN A 121 -7.41 1.68 -23.74
C ASN A 121 -5.92 2.04 -23.94
N ALA A 122 -5.05 1.06 -24.17
CA ALA A 122 -3.65 1.27 -24.53
C ALA A 122 -3.47 1.88 -25.93
N LEU A 123 -4.45 1.77 -26.83
CA LEU A 123 -4.44 2.44 -28.15
C LEU A 123 -4.28 3.97 -28.05
N THR A 124 -4.54 4.57 -26.89
CA THR A 124 -4.33 6.01 -26.66
C THR A 124 -2.86 6.39 -26.44
N GLY A 125 -1.96 5.41 -26.23
CA GLY A 125 -0.54 5.66 -25.95
C GLY A 125 -0.26 6.20 -24.54
N LYS A 126 -1.26 6.20 -23.64
CA LYS A 126 -1.15 6.72 -22.27
C LYS A 126 -0.84 5.64 -21.22
N GLY A 127 -0.68 4.39 -21.64
CA GLY A 127 -0.45 3.24 -20.75
C GLY A 127 -1.72 2.72 -20.05
N VAL A 128 -1.68 1.46 -19.62
CA VAL A 128 -2.70 0.82 -18.79
C VAL A 128 -2.02 0.05 -17.66
N HIS A 129 -2.47 0.23 -16.42
CA HIS A 129 -1.98 -0.53 -15.27
C HIS A 129 -2.93 -1.69 -14.96
N VAL A 130 -2.41 -2.91 -14.94
CA VAL A 130 -3.12 -4.11 -14.46
C VAL A 130 -2.58 -4.45 -13.08
N VAL A 131 -3.44 -4.36 -12.07
CA VAL A 131 -3.03 -4.47 -10.66
C VAL A 131 -3.38 -5.85 -10.12
N THR A 132 -2.40 -6.54 -9.55
CA THR A 132 -2.57 -7.85 -8.90
C THR A 132 -2.27 -7.78 -7.41
N VAL A 133 -2.67 -8.82 -6.68
CA VAL A 133 -2.54 -8.90 -5.21
C VAL A 133 -1.09 -9.11 -4.76
N ASN A 134 -0.26 -9.73 -5.58
CA ASN A 134 1.15 -9.98 -5.27
C ASN A 134 2.01 -10.00 -6.55
N GLU A 135 3.32 -9.93 -6.35
CA GLU A 135 4.32 -9.84 -7.42
C GLU A 135 4.41 -11.12 -8.25
N TYR A 136 4.21 -12.29 -7.63
CA TYR A 136 4.19 -13.57 -8.35
C TYR A 136 3.10 -13.55 -9.43
N LEU A 137 1.89 -13.10 -9.08
CA LEU A 137 0.78 -12.96 -10.03
C LEU A 137 1.06 -11.88 -11.06
N ALA A 138 1.63 -10.74 -10.67
CA ALA A 138 2.00 -9.67 -11.61
C ALA A 138 2.97 -10.21 -12.67
N LYS A 139 4.02 -10.91 -12.23
CA LYS A 139 5.03 -11.52 -13.11
C LYS A 139 4.41 -12.59 -14.01
N ARG A 140 3.73 -13.58 -13.41
CA ARG A 140 3.08 -14.68 -14.15
C ARG A 140 2.12 -14.14 -15.22
N ASP A 141 1.25 -13.20 -14.85
CA ASP A 141 0.22 -12.71 -15.76
C ASP A 141 0.81 -11.79 -16.82
N SER A 142 1.85 -11.01 -16.50
CA SER A 142 2.60 -10.22 -17.49
C SER A 142 3.29 -11.12 -18.53
N GLU A 143 3.89 -12.23 -18.12
CA GLU A 143 4.55 -13.18 -19.03
C GLU A 143 3.54 -13.99 -19.84
N TRP A 144 2.41 -14.35 -19.23
CA TRP A 144 1.39 -15.16 -19.87
C TRP A 144 0.53 -14.35 -20.85
N MET A 145 -0.06 -13.25 -20.40
CA MET A 145 -0.89 -12.37 -21.25
C MET A 145 -0.03 -11.46 -22.14
N GLY A 146 1.23 -11.21 -21.78
CA GLY A 146 2.21 -10.54 -22.64
C GLY A 146 2.36 -11.20 -24.00
N LYS A 147 2.16 -12.52 -24.10
CA LYS A 147 2.12 -13.24 -25.39
C LYS A 147 0.99 -12.76 -26.30
N VAL A 148 -0.17 -12.44 -25.74
CA VAL A 148 -1.32 -11.91 -26.48
C VAL A 148 -1.03 -10.48 -26.93
N PHE A 149 -0.48 -9.65 -26.04
CA PHE A 149 -0.10 -8.28 -26.38
C PHE A 149 1.00 -8.24 -27.46
N ALA A 150 2.02 -9.10 -27.36
CA ALA A 150 3.07 -9.22 -28.36
C ALA A 150 2.52 -9.64 -29.73
N GLN A 151 1.57 -10.58 -29.77
CA GLN A 151 0.88 -10.98 -31.02
C GLN A 151 0.12 -9.82 -31.69
N LEU A 152 -0.25 -8.80 -30.92
CA LEU A 152 -0.92 -7.59 -31.37
C LEU A 152 0.04 -6.42 -31.64
N GLY A 153 1.35 -6.62 -31.42
CA GLY A 153 2.38 -5.58 -31.57
C GLY A 153 2.45 -4.59 -30.39
N MET A 154 1.94 -4.95 -29.22
CA MET A 154 2.01 -4.15 -27.99
C MET A 154 3.14 -4.60 -27.05
N THR A 155 3.61 -3.66 -26.23
CA THR A 155 4.62 -3.93 -25.21
C THR A 155 3.99 -4.20 -23.83
N THR A 156 4.66 -5.02 -23.02
CA THR A 156 4.21 -5.35 -21.66
C THR A 156 5.36 -5.19 -20.68
N GLY A 157 5.13 -4.44 -19.60
CA GLY A 157 6.07 -4.26 -18.49
C GLY A 157 5.57 -4.91 -17.20
N VAL A 158 6.48 -5.17 -16.27
CA VAL A 158 6.15 -5.62 -14.91
C VAL A 158 6.97 -4.86 -13.88
N ILE A 159 6.32 -4.50 -12.76
CA ILE A 159 6.94 -3.83 -11.61
C ILE A 159 7.05 -4.81 -10.44
N TRP A 160 8.21 -4.81 -9.79
CA TRP A 160 8.51 -5.63 -8.61
C TRP A 160 9.43 -4.89 -7.63
N SER A 161 9.46 -5.35 -6.38
CA SER A 161 10.16 -4.69 -5.28
C SER A 161 11.68 -4.77 -5.42
N GLY A 162 12.36 -3.63 -5.31
CA GLY A 162 13.82 -3.55 -5.47
C GLY A 162 14.29 -3.55 -6.93
N GLN A 163 13.38 -3.42 -7.89
CA GLN A 163 13.72 -3.27 -9.31
C GLN A 163 14.58 -2.02 -9.56
N PRO A 164 15.67 -2.12 -10.36
CA PRO A 164 16.49 -0.97 -10.71
C PRO A 164 15.68 0.13 -11.45
N ASP A 165 15.96 1.39 -11.13
CA ASP A 165 15.24 2.56 -11.67
C ASP A 165 15.12 2.57 -13.20
N ALA A 166 16.16 2.18 -13.92
CA ALA A 166 16.15 2.14 -15.39
C ALA A 166 15.18 1.08 -15.94
N GLU A 167 15.13 -0.10 -15.33
CA GLU A 167 14.19 -1.17 -15.71
C GLU A 167 12.76 -0.80 -15.34
N LYS A 168 12.59 -0.21 -14.16
CA LYS A 168 11.30 0.27 -13.68
C LYS A 168 10.73 1.36 -14.59
N MET A 169 11.56 2.33 -15.00
CA MET A 169 11.20 3.36 -15.98
C MET A 169 10.78 2.76 -17.33
N ALA A 170 11.51 1.75 -17.84
CA ALA A 170 11.16 1.08 -19.08
C ALA A 170 9.81 0.33 -18.96
N ALA A 171 9.54 -0.30 -17.83
CA ALA A 171 8.28 -1.01 -17.58
C ALA A 171 7.05 -0.08 -17.56
N TYR A 172 7.18 1.14 -17.02
CA TYR A 172 6.11 2.15 -17.07
C TYR A 172 5.94 2.81 -18.47
N GLN A 173 6.91 2.65 -19.37
CA GLN A 173 6.81 3.13 -20.76
C GLN A 173 6.12 2.12 -21.69
N SER A 174 5.81 0.91 -21.20
CA SER A 174 5.06 -0.09 -21.95
C SER A 174 3.60 0.32 -22.18
N ASP A 175 2.97 -0.23 -23.22
CA ASP A 175 1.54 -0.06 -23.48
C ASP A 175 0.68 -0.58 -22.30
N VAL A 176 1.10 -1.69 -21.70
CA VAL A 176 0.47 -2.32 -20.52
C VAL A 176 1.53 -2.63 -19.46
N THR A 177 1.27 -2.25 -18.22
CA THR A 177 2.17 -2.49 -17.08
C THR A 177 1.44 -3.30 -16.00
N TYR A 178 2.00 -4.44 -15.62
CA TYR A 178 1.52 -5.24 -14.50
C TYR A 178 2.26 -4.85 -13.22
N ALA A 179 1.55 -4.70 -12.12
CA ALA A 179 2.15 -4.33 -10.85
C ALA A 179 1.27 -4.73 -9.67
N THR A 180 1.82 -4.64 -8.46
CA THR A 180 1.01 -4.68 -7.24
C THR A 180 0.53 -3.28 -6.88
N ASN A 181 -0.56 -3.20 -6.13
CA ASN A 181 -1.05 -1.97 -5.52
C ASN A 181 0.03 -1.28 -4.66
N ASN A 182 0.78 -2.07 -3.88
CA ASN A 182 1.87 -1.56 -3.05
C ASN A 182 2.97 -0.88 -3.88
N GLU A 183 3.51 -1.55 -4.90
CA GLU A 183 4.58 -0.98 -5.73
C GLU A 183 4.11 0.27 -6.47
N LEU A 184 2.90 0.25 -7.02
CA LEU A 184 2.30 1.41 -7.68
C LEU A 184 2.13 2.60 -6.71
N GLY A 185 1.58 2.37 -5.52
CA GLY A 185 1.38 3.43 -4.54
C GLY A 185 2.70 3.99 -3.98
N PHE A 186 3.69 3.13 -3.70
CA PHE A 186 5.01 3.57 -3.25
C PHE A 186 5.80 4.29 -4.35
N ASP A 187 5.72 3.84 -5.60
CA ASP A 187 6.32 4.54 -6.73
C ASP A 187 5.68 5.93 -6.91
N TYR A 188 4.37 6.06 -6.74
CA TYR A 188 3.71 7.36 -6.71
C TYR A 188 4.23 8.26 -5.59
N LEU A 189 4.37 7.75 -4.36
CA LEU A 189 4.92 8.52 -3.25
C LEU A 189 6.38 8.92 -3.52
N ARG A 190 7.22 7.99 -4.01
CA ARG A 190 8.62 8.25 -4.39
C ARG A 190 8.72 9.28 -5.50
N ASP A 191 7.87 9.19 -6.51
CA ASP A 191 7.87 10.13 -7.64
C ASP A 191 7.59 11.57 -7.22
N ASN A 192 6.74 11.77 -6.21
CA ASN A 192 6.47 13.11 -5.68
C ASN A 192 7.60 13.64 -4.77
N MET A 193 8.56 12.79 -4.39
CA MET A 193 9.77 13.20 -3.66
C MET A 193 11.00 13.37 -4.57
N LYS A 194 10.91 13.01 -5.85
CA LYS A 194 12.04 13.14 -6.78
C LYS A 194 12.35 14.61 -7.08
N PRO A 195 13.63 14.95 -7.33
CA PRO A 195 14.05 16.33 -7.58
C PRO A 195 13.82 16.78 -9.03
N SER A 196 13.50 15.86 -9.96
CA SER A 196 13.41 16.17 -11.38
C SER A 196 12.45 15.24 -12.13
N LEU A 197 11.80 15.79 -13.18
CA LEU A 197 10.76 15.09 -13.95
C LEU A 197 11.28 13.90 -14.76
N ASN A 198 12.53 13.91 -15.19
CA ASN A 198 13.13 12.79 -15.93
C ASN A 198 13.32 11.54 -15.06
N GLN A 199 13.34 11.69 -13.74
CA GLN A 199 13.41 10.57 -12.81
C GLN A 199 12.01 10.01 -12.50
N VAL A 200 10.92 10.76 -12.73
CA VAL A 200 9.54 10.34 -12.40
C VAL A 200 9.10 9.16 -13.26
N PHE A 201 8.68 8.07 -12.61
CA PHE A 201 8.23 6.85 -13.27
C PHE A 201 6.80 6.98 -13.81
N GLN A 202 5.84 7.29 -12.94
CA GLN A 202 4.42 7.39 -13.24
C GLN A 202 4.09 8.78 -13.81
N LYS A 203 4.16 8.88 -15.14
CA LYS A 203 3.86 10.12 -15.86
C LYS A 203 2.36 10.44 -15.89
N GLN A 204 1.52 9.42 -15.99
CA GLN A 204 0.06 9.54 -16.12
C GLN A 204 -0.65 8.40 -15.38
N HIS A 205 -1.88 8.65 -14.94
CA HIS A 205 -2.78 7.64 -14.36
C HIS A 205 -3.99 7.48 -15.28
N ASN A 206 -3.83 6.79 -16.40
CA ASN A 206 -4.85 6.74 -17.47
C ASN A 206 -5.96 5.70 -17.20
N PHE A 207 -5.59 4.43 -17.04
CA PHE A 207 -6.56 3.36 -16.79
C PHE A 207 -5.96 2.30 -15.88
N ALA A 208 -6.67 1.99 -14.79
CA ALA A 208 -6.34 0.86 -13.91
C ALA A 208 -7.41 -0.24 -14.00
N ILE A 209 -6.96 -1.48 -14.16
CA ILE A 209 -7.77 -2.68 -14.03
C ILE A 209 -7.28 -3.42 -12.79
N VAL A 210 -8.07 -3.39 -11.72
CA VAL A 210 -7.72 -4.04 -10.45
C VAL A 210 -8.23 -5.47 -10.45
N ASP A 211 -7.34 -6.45 -10.55
CA ASP A 211 -7.68 -7.85 -10.30
C ASP A 211 -7.90 -8.06 -8.80
N GLU A 212 -8.85 -8.94 -8.47
CA GLU A 212 -9.25 -9.21 -7.09
C GLU A 212 -9.57 -7.91 -6.32
N VAL A 213 -10.33 -7.03 -6.98
CA VAL A 213 -10.63 -5.65 -6.55
C VAL A 213 -11.18 -5.54 -5.13
N ASP A 214 -11.91 -6.54 -4.67
CA ASP A 214 -12.46 -6.60 -3.33
C ASP A 214 -11.39 -6.75 -2.25
N SER A 215 -10.29 -7.45 -2.53
CA SER A 215 -9.22 -7.46 -1.53
C SER A 215 -8.35 -6.23 -1.59
N ILE A 216 -8.05 -5.72 -2.78
CA ILE A 216 -7.16 -4.55 -2.90
C ILE A 216 -7.87 -3.28 -2.39
N LEU A 217 -9.11 -3.04 -2.83
CA LEU A 217 -9.83 -1.79 -2.54
C LEU A 217 -10.68 -1.82 -1.27
N ILE A 218 -10.83 -2.99 -0.61
CA ILE A 218 -11.59 -3.13 0.64
C ILE A 218 -10.72 -3.73 1.76
N ASP A 219 -10.12 -4.91 1.55
CA ASP A 219 -9.37 -5.59 2.61
C ASP A 219 -8.03 -4.91 2.92
N GLU A 220 -7.24 -4.58 1.90
CA GLU A 220 -5.93 -3.94 2.03
C GLU A 220 -6.04 -2.41 2.21
N ALA A 221 -7.15 -1.83 1.77
CA ALA A 221 -7.49 -0.41 1.94
C ALA A 221 -7.80 0.00 3.40
N ARG A 222 -7.46 -0.84 4.39
CA ARG A 222 -7.56 -0.56 5.82
C ARG A 222 -6.38 0.26 6.34
N THR A 223 -5.20 0.12 5.72
CA THR A 223 -3.96 0.78 6.14
C THR A 223 -3.44 1.66 5.02
N PRO A 224 -3.09 2.94 5.30
CA PRO A 224 -2.46 3.80 4.30
C PRO A 224 -1.05 3.32 3.97
N LEU A 225 -0.56 3.71 2.79
CA LEU A 225 0.85 3.61 2.44
C LEU A 225 1.59 4.79 3.05
N ILE A 226 2.69 4.52 3.74
CA ILE A 226 3.48 5.52 4.46
C ILE A 226 4.96 5.29 4.15
N ILE A 227 5.66 6.33 3.75
CA ILE A 227 7.12 6.39 3.74
C ILE A 227 7.53 7.18 4.97
N SER A 228 8.25 6.52 5.88
CA SER A 228 8.79 7.15 7.08
C SER A 228 10.28 7.44 6.91
N GLY A 229 10.74 8.48 7.57
CA GLY A 229 12.16 8.85 7.63
C GLY A 229 12.53 9.35 9.03
N PRO A 230 13.83 9.52 9.30
CA PRO A 230 14.29 10.08 10.57
C PRO A 230 13.69 11.47 10.76
N ALA A 231 13.11 11.73 11.93
CA ALA A 231 12.63 13.05 12.32
C ALA A 231 13.75 13.89 12.93
N GLU A 232 13.47 15.19 13.08
CA GLU A 232 14.28 16.05 13.94
C GLU A 232 14.20 15.58 15.39
N ASP A 233 15.31 15.74 16.12
CA ASP A 233 15.39 15.34 17.52
C ASP A 233 14.55 16.27 18.40
N ARG A 234 13.46 15.74 18.97
CA ARG A 234 12.55 16.44 19.89
C ARG A 234 12.74 16.03 21.35
N SER A 235 13.88 15.40 21.68
CA SER A 235 14.15 14.89 23.03
C SER A 235 14.02 15.97 24.12
N GLU A 236 14.38 17.22 23.81
CA GLU A 236 14.25 18.35 24.75
C GLU A 236 12.78 18.69 25.07
N LEU A 237 11.90 18.65 24.06
CA LEU A 237 10.46 18.88 24.24
C LEU A 237 9.86 17.81 25.16
N TYR A 238 10.15 16.53 24.90
CA TYR A 238 9.71 15.42 25.74
C TYR A 238 10.21 15.56 27.19
N SER A 239 11.49 15.90 27.36
CA SER A 239 12.11 16.08 28.69
C SER A 239 11.53 17.28 29.45
N THR A 240 11.09 18.32 28.73
CA THR A 240 10.49 19.51 29.36
C THR A 240 9.04 19.26 29.74
N ILE A 241 8.25 18.63 28.86
CA ILE A 241 6.86 18.25 29.13
C ILE A 241 6.77 17.22 30.25
N ASP A 242 7.69 16.25 30.31
CA ASP A 242 7.71 15.25 31.38
C ASP A 242 7.79 15.88 32.78
N LYS A 243 8.49 17.01 32.93
CA LYS A 243 8.55 17.76 34.21
C LYS A 243 7.25 18.44 34.59
N VAL A 244 6.35 18.68 33.63
CA VAL A 244 5.06 19.33 33.86
C VAL A 244 4.04 18.34 34.42
N ILE A 245 4.04 17.08 33.94
CA ILE A 245 3.01 16.09 34.31
C ILE A 245 2.94 15.81 35.83
N PRO A 246 4.06 15.65 36.57
CA PRO A 246 4.03 15.46 38.03
C PRO A 246 3.44 16.63 38.83
N LEU A 247 3.27 17.81 38.23
CA LEU A 247 2.67 18.98 38.88
C LEU A 247 1.14 18.94 38.89
N LEU A 248 0.53 18.03 38.12
CA LEU A 248 -0.92 17.88 38.03
C LEU A 248 -1.49 17.23 39.30
N ALA A 249 -2.61 17.76 39.79
CA ALA A 249 -3.39 17.15 40.86
C ALA A 249 -4.32 16.04 40.32
N GLU A 250 -4.81 15.16 41.19
CA GLU A 250 -5.75 14.09 40.80
C GLU A 250 -7.05 14.64 40.19
N ASP A 251 -7.48 15.85 40.56
CA ASP A 251 -8.68 16.50 40.01
C ASP A 251 -8.45 17.11 38.60
N HIS A 252 -7.21 17.15 38.12
CA HIS A 252 -6.85 17.72 36.81
C HIS A 252 -7.04 16.72 35.64
N TYR A 253 -7.31 15.44 35.92
CA TYR A 253 -7.50 14.42 34.88
C TYR A 253 -8.48 13.33 35.32
N GLU A 254 -9.08 12.66 34.34
CA GLU A 254 -9.97 11.51 34.54
C GLU A 254 -9.38 10.26 33.86
N ILE A 255 -9.47 9.11 34.54
CA ILE A 255 -9.04 7.80 34.01
C ILE A 255 -10.27 6.92 33.75
N ASP A 256 -10.42 6.45 32.52
CA ASP A 256 -11.38 5.39 32.17
C ASP A 256 -10.66 4.03 32.17
N GLU A 257 -10.85 3.25 33.24
CA GLU A 257 -10.26 1.92 33.38
C GLU A 257 -10.79 0.90 32.36
N LYS A 258 -12.02 1.08 31.84
CA LYS A 258 -12.63 0.13 30.90
C LYS A 258 -12.04 0.25 29.51
N THR A 259 -11.77 1.48 29.09
CA THR A 259 -11.15 1.76 27.78
C THR A 259 -9.65 2.00 27.87
N ARG A 260 -9.07 1.98 29.08
CA ARG A 260 -7.69 2.40 29.38
C ARG A 260 -7.39 3.76 28.76
N GLY A 261 -8.29 4.72 28.97
CA GLY A 261 -8.15 6.10 28.53
C GLY A 261 -7.80 7.04 29.67
N VAL A 262 -7.14 8.15 29.37
CA VAL A 262 -6.94 9.27 30.30
C VAL A 262 -7.17 10.58 29.56
N THR A 263 -7.86 11.53 30.19
CA THR A 263 -8.20 12.84 29.63
C THR A 263 -8.07 13.94 30.68
N PHE A 264 -7.71 15.15 30.27
CA PHE A 264 -7.70 16.31 31.15
C PHE A 264 -9.11 16.78 31.50
N THR A 265 -9.32 17.25 32.74
CA THR A 265 -10.52 17.99 33.13
C THR A 265 -10.41 19.45 32.67
N GLU A 266 -11.51 20.21 32.78
CA GLU A 266 -11.50 21.64 32.46
C GLU A 266 -10.51 22.41 33.35
N GLU A 267 -10.55 22.18 34.66
CA GLU A 267 -9.59 22.74 35.63
C GLU A 267 -8.14 22.31 35.32
N GLY A 268 -7.95 21.06 34.88
CA GLY A 268 -6.65 20.56 34.45
C GLY A 268 -6.10 21.27 33.21
N ASN A 269 -6.95 21.57 32.23
CA ASN A 269 -6.54 22.31 31.03
C ASN A 269 -6.16 23.76 31.36
N GLU A 270 -6.92 24.45 32.22
CA GLU A 270 -6.58 25.81 32.66
C GLU A 270 -5.24 25.85 33.39
N TYR A 271 -5.01 24.91 34.32
CA TYR A 271 -3.75 24.80 35.03
C TYR A 271 -2.58 24.50 34.08
N LEU A 272 -2.82 23.62 33.10
CA LEU A 272 -1.83 23.24 32.11
C LEU A 272 -1.45 24.43 31.20
N GLU A 273 -2.42 25.23 30.74
CA GLU A 273 -2.15 26.46 29.97
C GLU A 273 -1.18 27.39 30.70
N GLN A 274 -1.48 27.70 31.96
CA GLN A 274 -0.63 28.57 32.76
C GLN A 274 0.78 28.00 32.91
N THR A 275 0.87 26.71 33.24
CA THR A 275 2.15 26.04 33.47
C THR A 275 3.00 25.97 32.19
N LEU A 276 2.39 25.72 31.03
CA LEU A 276 3.09 25.69 29.75
C LEU A 276 3.59 27.07 29.33
N ARG A 277 2.83 28.14 29.58
CA ARG A 277 3.27 29.53 29.36
C ARG A 277 4.48 29.87 30.24
N GLU A 278 4.46 29.48 31.51
CA GLU A 278 5.57 29.70 32.45
C GLU A 278 6.87 28.99 32.00
N HIS A 279 6.75 27.87 31.28
CA HIS A 279 7.89 27.12 30.74
C HIS A 279 8.28 27.53 29.31
N GLY A 280 7.63 28.54 28.73
CA GLY A 280 7.90 29.00 27.36
C GLY A 280 7.50 28.00 26.27
N LEU A 281 6.63 27.03 26.60
CA LEU A 281 6.12 26.02 25.67
C LEU A 281 4.82 26.46 24.97
N LEU A 282 4.19 27.53 25.45
CA LEU A 282 2.99 28.13 24.90
C LEU A 282 3.17 29.64 24.87
N GLU A 283 2.77 30.31 23.79
CA GLU A 283 2.86 31.77 23.67
C GLU A 283 1.96 32.48 24.68
N ALA A 284 2.25 33.75 24.97
CA ALA A 284 1.61 34.51 26.06
C ALA A 284 0.08 34.61 25.92
N GLU A 285 -0.45 34.68 24.69
CA GLU A 285 -1.87 34.76 24.39
C GLU A 285 -2.46 33.46 23.79
N ALA A 286 -1.62 32.45 23.51
CA ALA A 286 -2.07 31.21 22.90
C ALA A 286 -2.80 30.31 23.90
N SER A 287 -3.79 29.58 23.42
CA SER A 287 -4.61 28.59 24.14
C SER A 287 -4.26 27.17 23.69
N LEU A 288 -4.57 26.18 24.54
CA LEU A 288 -4.48 24.75 24.16
C LEU A 288 -5.44 24.36 23.03
N TYR A 289 -6.45 25.20 22.76
CA TYR A 289 -7.42 24.97 21.69
C TYR A 289 -6.99 25.55 20.34
N ASP A 290 -5.94 26.36 20.30
CA ASP A 290 -5.46 26.97 19.06
C ASP A 290 -4.78 25.91 18.17
N PRO A 291 -4.95 25.98 16.84
CA PRO A 291 -4.34 25.04 15.90
C PRO A 291 -2.82 24.91 16.08
N GLU A 292 -2.15 26.03 16.33
CA GLU A 292 -0.68 26.15 16.49
C GLU A 292 -0.18 25.35 17.70
N SER A 293 -1.00 25.22 18.75
CA SER A 293 -0.68 24.51 20.00
C SER A 293 -0.76 22.98 19.88
N THR A 294 -1.28 22.45 18.77
CA THR A 294 -1.57 21.03 18.56
C THR A 294 -0.40 20.10 18.90
N THR A 295 0.82 20.47 18.52
CA THR A 295 2.01 19.64 18.78
C THR A 295 2.27 19.52 20.28
N VAL A 296 2.18 20.62 21.03
CA VAL A 296 2.37 20.62 22.49
C VAL A 296 1.28 19.80 23.17
N VAL A 297 0.01 20.00 22.76
CA VAL A 297 -1.15 19.24 23.27
C VAL A 297 -0.96 17.74 23.06
N HIS A 298 -0.48 17.32 21.88
CA HIS A 298 -0.19 15.91 21.60
C HIS A 298 0.84 15.35 22.60
N HIS A 299 1.99 16.01 22.75
CA HIS A 299 3.07 15.51 23.61
C HIS A 299 2.65 15.47 25.09
N VAL A 300 1.92 16.48 25.55
CA VAL A 300 1.38 16.51 26.92
C VAL A 300 0.40 15.36 27.17
N ASN A 301 -0.49 15.05 26.21
CA ASN A 301 -1.38 13.90 26.31
C ASN A 301 -0.61 12.57 26.34
N GLN A 302 0.43 12.41 25.53
CA GLN A 302 1.25 11.19 25.56
C GLN A 302 2.03 11.05 26.87
N ALA A 303 2.53 12.16 27.42
CA ALA A 303 3.18 12.18 28.72
C ALA A 303 2.18 11.82 29.84
N LEU A 304 0.96 12.37 29.83
CA LEU A 304 -0.08 11.98 30.77
C LEU A 304 -0.40 10.47 30.68
N ARG A 305 -0.55 9.94 29.46
CA ARG A 305 -0.76 8.49 29.24
C ARG A 305 0.41 7.66 29.78
N ALA A 306 1.65 8.06 29.50
CA ALA A 306 2.85 7.39 29.98
C ALA A 306 2.89 7.35 31.52
N HIS A 307 2.52 8.44 32.18
CA HIS A 307 2.48 8.53 33.65
C HIS A 307 1.34 7.72 34.27
N MET A 308 0.12 7.84 33.74
CA MET A 308 -1.09 7.31 34.38
C MET A 308 -1.45 5.87 33.98
N LEU A 309 -1.16 5.47 32.74
CA LEU A 309 -1.64 4.19 32.19
C LEU A 309 -0.55 3.11 32.09
N PHE A 310 0.73 3.51 32.04
CA PHE A 310 1.85 2.60 31.88
C PHE A 310 2.69 2.54 33.15
N GLN A 311 2.73 1.36 33.76
CA GLN A 311 3.42 1.10 35.01
C GLN A 311 4.71 0.32 34.77
N LYS A 312 5.81 0.83 35.34
CA LYS A 312 7.08 0.13 35.41
C LYS A 312 6.91 -1.22 36.14
N ASP A 313 7.61 -2.24 35.66
CA ASP A 313 7.58 -3.63 36.13
C ASP A 313 6.26 -4.37 35.90
N LYS A 314 5.31 -3.76 35.18
CA LYS A 314 4.04 -4.38 34.77
C LYS A 314 3.86 -4.31 33.26
N ASP A 315 3.86 -3.11 32.69
CA ASP A 315 3.64 -2.86 31.27
C ASP A 315 4.97 -2.76 30.49
N TYR A 316 6.04 -2.32 31.16
CA TYR A 316 7.41 -2.25 30.63
C TYR A 316 8.44 -2.38 31.76
N ILE A 317 9.70 -2.62 31.38
CA ILE A 317 10.86 -2.51 32.27
C ILE A 317 11.91 -1.59 31.65
N VAL A 318 12.80 -1.07 32.49
CA VAL A 318 14.01 -0.37 32.03
C VAL A 318 15.20 -1.30 32.18
N ARG A 319 15.88 -1.59 31.07
CA ARG A 319 17.04 -2.48 31.03
C ARG A 319 18.10 -1.92 30.08
N ASP A 320 19.35 -1.91 30.53
CA ASP A 320 20.49 -1.40 29.75
C ASP A 320 20.27 0.04 29.24
N GLY A 321 19.56 0.86 30.02
CA GLY A 321 19.21 2.25 29.66
C GLY A 321 18.13 2.36 28.58
N GLN A 322 17.35 1.30 28.33
CA GLN A 322 16.27 1.28 27.33
C GLN A 322 14.96 0.77 27.94
N VAL A 323 13.84 1.30 27.42
CA VAL A 323 12.50 0.81 27.76
C VAL A 323 12.20 -0.45 26.94
N VAL A 324 11.82 -1.54 27.63
CA VAL A 324 11.45 -2.82 27.01
C VAL A 324 10.03 -3.18 27.44
N LEU A 325 9.12 -3.33 26.49
CA LEU A 325 7.72 -3.67 26.77
C LEU A 325 7.58 -5.10 27.30
N ILE A 326 6.63 -5.31 28.21
CA ILE A 326 6.24 -6.63 28.72
C ILE A 326 4.93 -7.04 28.07
N ASP A 327 4.85 -8.30 27.63
CA ASP A 327 3.59 -8.89 27.20
C ASP A 327 2.70 -9.19 28.41
N GLU A 328 1.52 -8.56 28.47
CA GLU A 328 0.60 -8.64 29.61
C GLU A 328 0.11 -10.07 29.93
N PHE A 329 0.07 -10.95 28.94
CA PHE A 329 -0.44 -12.31 29.11
C PHE A 329 0.64 -13.30 29.54
N THR A 330 1.86 -13.11 29.03
CA THR A 330 2.97 -14.06 29.21
C THR A 330 4.05 -13.56 30.17
N GLY A 331 4.05 -12.27 30.52
CA GLY A 331 5.10 -11.63 31.31
C GLY A 331 6.46 -11.58 30.61
N ARG A 332 6.51 -11.86 29.29
CA ARG A 332 7.76 -11.92 28.54
C ARG A 332 8.17 -10.53 28.06
N MET A 333 9.47 -10.27 28.12
CA MET A 333 10.07 -9.08 27.50
C MET A 333 9.95 -9.17 25.97
N MET A 334 9.56 -8.06 25.34
CA MET A 334 9.45 -7.91 23.89
C MET A 334 10.52 -6.94 23.35
N PRO A 335 11.81 -7.37 23.29
CA PRO A 335 12.86 -6.51 22.77
C PRO A 335 12.61 -6.16 21.29
N GLY A 336 12.79 -4.89 20.95
CA GLY A 336 12.56 -4.35 19.60
C GLY A 336 11.12 -3.90 19.32
N ARG A 337 10.16 -4.15 20.22
CA ARG A 337 8.81 -3.59 20.12
C ARG A 337 8.75 -2.22 20.79
N ARG A 338 8.28 -1.21 20.05
CA ARG A 338 8.06 0.15 20.55
C ARG A 338 6.59 0.56 20.42
N LEU A 339 6.17 1.51 21.23
CA LEU A 339 4.83 2.12 21.13
C LEU A 339 4.87 3.26 20.09
N SER A 340 3.76 3.50 19.41
CA SER A 340 3.63 4.52 18.36
C SER A 340 3.19 5.88 18.94
N GLU A 341 3.11 6.91 18.08
CA GLU A 341 2.58 8.25 18.42
C GLU A 341 3.34 8.95 19.55
N GLY A 342 4.67 8.80 19.61
CA GLY A 342 5.50 9.41 20.64
C GLY A 342 5.31 8.88 22.07
N LEU A 343 4.44 7.89 22.28
CA LEU A 343 4.17 7.33 23.59
C LEU A 343 5.39 6.59 24.17
N HIS A 344 6.17 5.93 23.32
CA HIS A 344 7.38 5.25 23.78
C HIS A 344 8.44 6.26 24.23
N GLN A 345 8.59 7.36 23.50
CA GLN A 345 9.46 8.49 23.83
C GLN A 345 9.01 9.18 25.12
N ALA A 346 7.70 9.33 25.34
CA ALA A 346 7.17 9.83 26.59
C ALA A 346 7.49 8.92 27.79
N ILE A 347 7.47 7.58 27.62
CA ILE A 347 7.91 6.64 28.67
C ILE A 347 9.44 6.73 28.85
N GLU A 348 10.20 6.89 27.77
CA GLU A 348 11.65 7.08 27.85
C GLU A 348 12.01 8.36 28.64
N ALA A 349 11.28 9.45 28.42
CA ALA A 349 11.42 10.69 29.18
C ALA A 349 11.06 10.51 30.65
N LYS A 350 9.90 9.90 30.94
CA LYS A 350 9.42 9.58 32.31
C LYS A 350 10.43 8.79 33.14
N GLU A 351 11.16 7.89 32.49
CA GLU A 351 12.15 7.02 33.15
C GLU A 351 13.57 7.60 33.12
N GLU A 352 13.74 8.83 32.63
CA GLU A 352 15.03 9.52 32.48
C GLU A 352 16.06 8.72 31.68
N VAL A 353 15.62 7.97 30.66
CA VAL A 353 16.51 7.22 29.76
C VAL A 353 16.76 7.97 28.45
N GLN A 354 17.70 7.47 27.64
CA GLN A 354 17.99 8.08 26.35
C GLN A 354 16.79 7.98 25.42
N ILE A 355 16.14 9.12 25.18
CA ILE A 355 15.05 9.26 24.22
C ILE A 355 15.60 9.02 22.81
N GLN A 356 15.01 8.08 22.09
CA GLN A 356 15.39 7.85 20.71
C GLN A 356 14.56 8.73 19.78
N PRO A 357 15.15 9.30 18.72
CA PRO A 357 14.43 10.07 17.72
C PRO A 357 13.26 9.28 17.13
N GLU A 358 12.21 10.02 16.80
CA GLU A 358 11.04 9.46 16.12
C GLU A 358 11.30 9.27 14.64
N ASN A 359 10.54 8.36 14.04
CA ASN A 359 10.36 8.36 12.61
C ASN A 359 9.12 9.17 12.31
N THR A 360 9.23 10.12 11.37
CA THR A 360 8.11 10.94 10.90
C THR A 360 7.63 10.47 9.53
N THR A 361 6.37 10.75 9.22
CA THR A 361 5.79 10.51 7.90
C THR A 361 6.32 11.50 6.88
N LEU A 362 7.11 11.04 5.90
CA LEU A 362 7.59 11.87 4.79
C LEU A 362 6.54 12.01 3.69
N ALA A 363 5.84 10.92 3.39
CA ALA A 363 4.80 10.88 2.40
C ALA A 363 3.80 9.78 2.76
N SER A 364 2.52 10.05 2.56
CA SER A 364 1.46 9.05 2.77
C SER A 364 0.36 9.18 1.74
N VAL A 365 -0.33 8.08 1.46
CA VAL A 365 -1.54 8.05 0.64
C VAL A 365 -2.37 6.81 0.99
N THR A 366 -3.69 6.93 1.04
CA THR A 366 -4.57 5.76 1.13
C THR A 366 -4.75 5.11 -0.24
N PHE A 367 -5.02 3.80 -0.30
CA PHE A 367 -5.34 3.14 -1.58
C PHE A 367 -6.54 3.77 -2.26
N GLN A 368 -7.55 4.16 -1.48
CA GLN A 368 -8.73 4.89 -1.93
C GLN A 368 -8.32 6.11 -2.76
N ASN A 369 -7.53 7.01 -2.17
CA ASN A 369 -7.14 8.24 -2.83
C ASN A 369 -6.12 8.04 -3.95
N TYR A 370 -5.25 7.04 -3.85
CA TYR A 370 -4.34 6.67 -4.95
C TYR A 370 -5.12 6.22 -6.20
N PHE A 371 -6.07 5.28 -6.05
CA PHE A 371 -6.83 4.77 -7.21
C PHE A 371 -7.82 5.79 -7.78
N ARG A 372 -8.27 6.77 -6.99
CA ARG A 372 -9.06 7.93 -7.46
C ARG A 372 -8.27 8.89 -8.36
N LEU A 373 -6.94 8.75 -8.45
CA LEU A 373 -6.12 9.54 -9.40
C LEU A 373 -6.30 9.11 -10.85
N TYR A 374 -6.80 7.89 -11.10
CA TYR A 374 -6.91 7.37 -12.46
C TYR A 374 -8.11 7.98 -13.20
N ASP A 375 -7.90 8.39 -14.45
CA ASP A 375 -8.98 8.90 -15.32
C ASP A 375 -10.11 7.87 -15.49
N LYS A 376 -9.73 6.59 -15.48
CA LYS A 376 -10.65 5.45 -15.47
C LYS A 376 -10.15 4.37 -14.51
N LEU A 377 -11.06 3.85 -13.70
CA LEU A 377 -10.82 2.73 -12.79
C LEU A 377 -11.82 1.63 -13.10
N SER A 378 -11.38 0.38 -13.06
CA SER A 378 -12.23 -0.80 -13.18
C SER A 378 -11.65 -1.94 -12.34
N GLY A 379 -12.42 -3.00 -12.15
CA GLY A 379 -11.91 -4.16 -11.45
C GLY A 379 -12.65 -5.44 -11.73
N MET A 380 -12.06 -6.56 -11.35
CA MET A 380 -12.67 -7.87 -11.50
C MET A 380 -12.49 -8.69 -10.24
N THR A 381 -13.49 -9.48 -9.89
CA THR A 381 -13.44 -10.40 -8.74
C THR A 381 -14.56 -11.42 -8.84
N GLY A 382 -14.52 -12.48 -8.03
CA GLY A 382 -15.63 -13.42 -7.91
C GLY A 382 -16.76 -12.96 -6.99
N THR A 383 -16.54 -11.92 -6.18
CA THR A 383 -17.39 -11.61 -5.02
C THR A 383 -17.44 -10.11 -4.69
N ALA A 384 -17.95 -9.25 -5.59
CA ALA A 384 -18.03 -7.80 -5.37
C ALA A 384 -19.42 -7.30 -4.95
N MET A 385 -20.49 -8.04 -5.23
CA MET A 385 -21.87 -7.57 -5.06
C MET A 385 -22.24 -7.25 -3.61
N THR A 386 -21.55 -7.83 -2.62
CA THR A 386 -21.76 -7.51 -1.20
C THR A 386 -21.30 -6.11 -0.84
N GLU A 387 -20.23 -5.62 -1.48
CA GLU A 387 -19.61 -4.32 -1.23
C GLU A 387 -19.99 -3.27 -2.30
N ALA A 388 -21.03 -3.53 -3.09
CA ALA A 388 -21.39 -2.68 -4.23
C ALA A 388 -21.69 -1.22 -3.83
N GLU A 389 -22.21 -1.01 -2.62
CA GLU A 389 -22.44 0.33 -2.07
C GLU A 389 -21.12 1.04 -1.72
N GLU A 390 -20.18 0.35 -1.06
CA GLU A 390 -18.86 0.88 -0.75
C GLU A 390 -18.08 1.24 -2.03
N PHE A 391 -18.10 0.36 -3.04
CA PHE A 391 -17.47 0.63 -4.34
C PHE A 391 -18.04 1.86 -5.05
N ALA A 392 -19.37 2.02 -5.01
CA ALA A 392 -20.03 3.16 -5.63
C ALA A 392 -19.77 4.47 -4.87
N GLU A 393 -19.79 4.45 -3.53
CA GLU A 393 -19.61 5.63 -2.70
C GLU A 393 -18.16 6.13 -2.69
N ILE A 394 -17.18 5.22 -2.57
CA ILE A 394 -15.76 5.60 -2.45
C ILE A 394 -15.11 5.82 -3.82
N TYR A 395 -15.38 4.93 -4.78
CA TYR A 395 -14.64 4.88 -6.04
C TYR A 395 -15.49 5.25 -7.26
N GLY A 396 -16.80 5.45 -7.10
CA GLY A 396 -17.71 5.65 -8.24
C GLY A 396 -17.88 4.40 -9.11
N LEU A 397 -17.48 3.23 -8.61
CA LEU A 397 -17.50 1.98 -9.38
C LEU A 397 -18.84 1.25 -9.22
N GLY A 398 -19.50 0.98 -10.35
CA GLY A 398 -20.67 0.09 -10.38
C GLY A 398 -20.25 -1.38 -10.39
N VAL A 399 -20.95 -2.26 -9.68
CA VAL A 399 -20.75 -3.72 -9.77
C VAL A 399 -21.75 -4.32 -10.76
N VAL A 400 -21.27 -5.23 -11.62
CA VAL A 400 -22.09 -6.00 -12.56
C VAL A 400 -21.76 -7.48 -12.42
N GLU A 401 -22.76 -8.29 -12.08
CA GLU A 401 -22.63 -9.75 -12.03
C GLU A 401 -22.75 -10.33 -13.43
N VAL A 402 -21.64 -10.85 -13.95
CA VAL A 402 -21.57 -11.48 -15.27
C VAL A 402 -22.05 -12.93 -15.15
N PRO A 403 -22.93 -13.41 -16.04
CA PRO A 403 -23.34 -14.80 -16.05
C PRO A 403 -22.16 -15.76 -16.20
N THR A 404 -22.22 -16.92 -15.57
CA THR A 404 -21.22 -17.97 -15.77
C THR A 404 -21.37 -18.60 -17.15
N ASN A 405 -20.25 -19.03 -17.74
CA ASN A 405 -20.25 -19.74 -19.03
C ASN A 405 -21.04 -21.06 -18.95
N ARG A 406 -20.95 -21.74 -17.81
CA ARG A 406 -21.68 -22.98 -17.51
C ARG A 406 -22.43 -22.85 -16.17
N PRO A 407 -23.60 -23.48 -16.00
CA PRO A 407 -24.31 -23.47 -14.71
C PRO A 407 -23.48 -24.09 -13.59
N ILE A 408 -23.54 -23.52 -12.38
CA ILE A 408 -22.84 -24.05 -11.21
C ILE A 408 -23.53 -25.34 -10.74
N ALA A 409 -22.79 -26.45 -10.69
CA ALA A 409 -23.28 -27.76 -10.23
C ALA A 409 -22.90 -28.09 -8.77
N ARG A 410 -22.15 -27.20 -8.11
CA ARG A 410 -21.69 -27.34 -6.73
C ARG A 410 -22.87 -27.42 -5.75
N VAL A 411 -22.73 -28.30 -4.76
CA VAL A 411 -23.66 -28.39 -3.62
C VAL A 411 -23.05 -27.67 -2.41
N ASP A 412 -23.66 -26.55 -2.01
CA ASP A 412 -23.31 -25.84 -0.79
C ASP A 412 -24.19 -26.36 0.35
N GLU A 413 -23.58 -27.08 1.29
CA GLU A 413 -24.28 -27.68 2.43
C GLU A 413 -24.45 -26.69 3.59
N ASP A 414 -25.45 -26.93 4.43
CA ASP A 414 -25.69 -26.11 5.63
C ASP A 414 -24.51 -26.22 6.62
N ASP A 415 -24.24 -25.14 7.37
CA ASP A 415 -23.18 -25.12 8.37
C ASP A 415 -23.46 -26.15 9.50
N GLN A 416 -22.41 -26.82 9.95
CA GLN A 416 -22.44 -27.71 11.12
C GLN A 416 -21.87 -26.99 12.33
N VAL A 417 -22.72 -26.69 13.31
CA VAL A 417 -22.30 -26.00 14.54
C VAL A 417 -22.15 -26.98 15.70
N TYR A 418 -20.95 -27.03 16.25
CA TYR A 418 -20.56 -27.86 17.39
C TYR A 418 -20.45 -27.03 18.66
N ARG A 419 -20.50 -27.71 19.81
CA ARG A 419 -20.36 -27.02 21.10
C ARG A 419 -18.91 -26.58 21.35
N THR A 420 -17.93 -27.44 21.05
CA THR A 420 -16.51 -27.18 21.31
C THR A 420 -15.68 -27.25 20.03
N ALA A 421 -14.53 -26.58 20.01
CA ALA A 421 -13.60 -26.60 18.89
C ALA A 421 -13.04 -28.01 18.64
N ARG A 422 -12.87 -28.82 19.70
CA ARG A 422 -12.41 -30.21 19.56
C ARG A 422 -13.40 -31.07 18.77
N GLU A 423 -14.67 -31.06 19.15
CA GLU A 423 -15.74 -31.81 18.47
C GLU A 423 -15.83 -31.41 16.99
N LYS A 424 -15.70 -30.11 16.70
CA LYS A 424 -15.64 -29.55 15.34
C LYS A 424 -14.51 -30.16 14.51
N TYR A 425 -13.27 -30.12 15.01
CA TYR A 425 -12.12 -30.60 14.27
C TYR A 425 -12.14 -32.13 14.11
N GLU A 426 -12.54 -32.88 15.13
CA GLU A 426 -12.72 -34.34 15.02
C GLU A 426 -13.69 -34.69 13.88
N ALA A 427 -14.84 -34.02 13.79
CA ALA A 427 -15.80 -34.25 12.72
C ALA A 427 -15.26 -33.88 11.32
N MET A 428 -14.51 -32.79 11.23
CA MET A 428 -13.89 -32.35 9.97
C MET A 428 -12.85 -33.35 9.47
N ILE A 429 -12.03 -33.90 10.37
CA ILE A 429 -11.02 -34.92 10.05
C ILE A 429 -11.69 -36.24 9.60
N GLN A 430 -12.76 -36.67 10.27
CA GLN A 430 -13.49 -37.87 9.86
C GLN A 430 -14.09 -37.73 8.46
N GLU A 431 -14.68 -36.57 8.13
CA GLU A 431 -15.19 -36.35 6.77
C GLU A 431 -14.05 -36.28 5.73
N ALA A 432 -12.92 -35.64 6.06
CA ALA A 432 -11.75 -35.60 5.20
C ALA A 432 -11.19 -37.00 4.92
N LYS A 433 -11.18 -37.88 5.92
CA LYS A 433 -10.80 -39.29 5.78
C LYS A 433 -11.72 -40.03 4.82
N VAL A 434 -13.04 -39.91 4.99
CA VAL A 434 -14.03 -40.55 4.11
C VAL A 434 -13.92 -40.06 2.67
N ALA A 435 -13.68 -38.76 2.46
CA ALA A 435 -13.47 -38.18 1.14
C ALA A 435 -12.17 -38.70 0.50
N HIS A 436 -11.06 -38.68 1.25
CA HIS A 436 -9.76 -39.18 0.81
C HIS A 436 -9.79 -40.67 0.43
N GLU A 437 -10.43 -41.53 1.23
CA GLU A 437 -10.59 -42.96 0.96
C GLU A 437 -11.38 -43.25 -0.34
N LYS A 438 -12.30 -42.36 -0.70
CA LYS A 438 -13.05 -42.41 -1.98
C LYS A 438 -12.30 -41.75 -3.14
N GLY A 439 -11.11 -41.21 -2.90
CA GLY A 439 -10.30 -40.49 -3.89
C GLY A 439 -10.77 -39.07 -4.20
N GLN A 440 -11.70 -38.52 -3.41
CA GLN A 440 -12.19 -37.15 -3.59
C GLN A 440 -11.14 -36.16 -3.06
N PRO A 441 -10.70 -35.16 -3.86
CA PRO A 441 -9.80 -34.13 -3.37
C PRO A 441 -10.48 -33.22 -2.34
N VAL A 442 -9.73 -32.84 -1.31
CA VAL A 442 -10.21 -32.03 -0.18
C VAL A 442 -9.35 -30.78 0.01
N LEU A 443 -10.01 -29.63 0.13
CA LEU A 443 -9.41 -28.37 0.55
C LEU A 443 -9.97 -27.96 1.91
N LEU A 444 -9.11 -27.90 2.92
CA LEU A 444 -9.43 -27.53 4.30
C LEU A 444 -9.02 -26.06 4.52
N GLY A 445 -9.98 -25.15 4.63
CA GLY A 445 -9.73 -23.74 4.91
C GLY A 445 -9.75 -23.42 6.40
N THR A 446 -8.76 -22.68 6.88
CA THR A 446 -8.66 -22.19 8.26
C THR A 446 -8.50 -20.67 8.31
N THR A 447 -8.56 -20.05 9.48
CA THR A 447 -8.39 -18.60 9.67
C THR A 447 -6.99 -18.20 10.13
N SER A 448 -6.18 -19.14 10.67
CA SER A 448 -4.84 -18.86 11.19
C SER A 448 -3.84 -19.99 10.94
N ILE A 449 -2.55 -19.65 11.00
CA ILE A 449 -1.46 -20.61 10.84
C ILE A 449 -1.52 -21.64 11.99
N GLU A 450 -1.74 -21.19 13.22
CA GLU A 450 -1.87 -22.08 14.40
C GLU A 450 -2.95 -23.15 14.21
N LYS A 451 -4.12 -22.77 13.69
CA LYS A 451 -5.22 -23.72 13.41
C LYS A 451 -4.88 -24.67 12.26
N SER A 452 -4.11 -24.21 11.28
CA SER A 452 -3.61 -25.04 10.18
C SER A 452 -2.64 -26.10 10.67
N GLU A 453 -1.71 -25.73 11.55
CA GLU A 453 -0.76 -26.66 12.19
C GLU A 453 -1.49 -27.67 13.08
N LEU A 454 -2.49 -27.24 13.84
CA LEU A 454 -3.34 -28.14 14.63
C LEU A 454 -4.03 -29.20 13.74
N LEU A 455 -4.69 -28.77 12.66
CA LEU A 455 -5.32 -29.69 11.72
C LEU A 455 -4.32 -30.60 11.03
N SER A 456 -3.13 -30.09 10.68
CA SER A 456 -2.05 -30.89 10.10
C SER A 456 -1.66 -32.02 11.05
N GLN A 457 -1.43 -31.72 12.32
CA GLN A 457 -1.11 -32.73 13.34
C GLN A 457 -2.21 -33.78 13.48
N MET A 458 -3.49 -33.37 13.45
CA MET A 458 -4.62 -34.30 13.51
C MET A 458 -4.71 -35.21 12.27
N LEU A 459 -4.46 -34.68 11.06
CA LEU A 459 -4.39 -35.49 9.84
C LEU A 459 -3.19 -36.47 9.84
N GLN A 460 -2.04 -36.05 10.39
CA GLN A 460 -0.87 -36.92 10.55
C GLN A 460 -1.18 -38.11 11.46
N GLN A 461 -1.92 -37.89 12.56
CA GLN A 461 -2.35 -38.96 13.47
C GLN A 461 -3.25 -40.00 12.77
N GLU A 462 -4.06 -39.57 11.81
CA GLU A 462 -4.91 -40.45 10.98
C GLU A 462 -4.17 -41.04 9.76
N GLY A 463 -2.90 -40.69 9.55
CA GLY A 463 -2.08 -41.19 8.45
C GLY A 463 -2.46 -40.65 7.06
N ILE A 464 -3.11 -39.48 6.99
CA ILE A 464 -3.57 -38.87 5.73
C ILE A 464 -2.46 -37.96 5.17
N PRO A 465 -1.90 -38.24 3.98
CA PRO A 465 -0.94 -37.36 3.33
C PRO A 465 -1.60 -36.02 2.95
N HIS A 466 -0.98 -34.91 3.30
CA HIS A 466 -1.51 -33.58 3.00
C HIS A 466 -0.41 -32.53 2.85
N ASN A 467 -0.78 -31.41 2.25
CA ASN A 467 0.05 -30.21 2.16
C ASN A 467 -0.56 -29.06 2.97
N VAL A 468 0.28 -28.12 3.43
CA VAL A 468 -0.16 -26.93 4.18
C VAL A 468 0.32 -25.67 3.48
N LEU A 469 -0.59 -24.72 3.26
CA LEU A 469 -0.33 -23.43 2.63
C LEU A 469 -0.48 -22.32 3.67
N ASN A 470 0.62 -21.66 4.01
CA ASN A 470 0.70 -20.66 5.09
C ASN A 470 0.92 -19.22 4.59
N ALA A 471 0.75 -18.96 3.29
CA ALA A 471 0.94 -17.65 2.64
C ALA A 471 2.36 -17.05 2.77
N ARG A 472 3.39 -17.91 2.85
CA ARG A 472 4.82 -17.48 2.98
C ARG A 472 5.60 -17.59 1.68
N HIS A 473 5.32 -18.59 0.85
CA HIS A 473 6.09 -18.88 -0.35
C HIS A 473 5.17 -19.03 -1.56
N HIS A 474 4.79 -17.90 -2.18
CA HIS A 474 3.75 -17.86 -3.20
C HIS A 474 3.97 -18.80 -4.40
N GLU A 475 5.21 -18.95 -4.88
CA GLU A 475 5.51 -19.82 -6.02
C GLU A 475 5.32 -21.31 -5.68
N GLN A 476 5.88 -21.76 -4.55
CA GLN A 476 5.72 -23.14 -4.08
C GLN A 476 4.25 -23.45 -3.75
N GLU A 477 3.57 -22.49 -3.12
CA GLU A 477 2.14 -22.61 -2.81
C GLU A 477 1.28 -22.69 -4.07
N ALA A 478 1.61 -21.92 -5.12
CA ALA A 478 0.91 -22.01 -6.39
C ALA A 478 1.05 -23.41 -7.01
N GLN A 479 2.22 -24.04 -6.91
CA GLN A 479 2.42 -25.41 -7.39
C GLN A 479 1.58 -26.43 -6.59
N ILE A 480 1.56 -26.31 -5.26
CA ILE A 480 0.73 -27.18 -4.39
C ILE A 480 -0.77 -27.00 -4.71
N VAL A 481 -1.23 -25.75 -4.90
CA VAL A 481 -2.64 -25.44 -5.21
C VAL A 481 -3.04 -25.99 -6.59
N ALA A 482 -2.13 -25.90 -7.56
CA ALA A 482 -2.34 -26.46 -8.89
C ALA A 482 -2.55 -27.98 -8.86
N ASP A 483 -1.90 -28.69 -7.93
CA ASP A 483 -2.05 -30.13 -7.72
C ASP A 483 -3.13 -30.50 -6.68
N ALA A 484 -3.76 -29.53 -6.02
CA ALA A 484 -4.78 -29.78 -4.98
C ALA A 484 -6.07 -30.44 -5.52
N GLY A 485 -6.30 -30.39 -6.84
CA GLY A 485 -7.45 -31.00 -7.51
C GLY A 485 -7.21 -32.44 -7.98
N ARG A 486 -6.08 -33.05 -7.62
CA ARG A 486 -5.71 -34.42 -8.01
C ARG A 486 -6.42 -35.48 -7.19
N TYR A 487 -6.47 -36.71 -7.72
CA TYR A 487 -7.21 -37.80 -7.08
C TYR A 487 -6.65 -38.10 -5.68
N GLY A 488 -7.50 -38.01 -4.66
CA GLY A 488 -7.15 -38.22 -3.26
C GLY A 488 -6.30 -37.12 -2.62
N ALA A 489 -6.06 -35.99 -3.26
CA ALA A 489 -5.23 -34.91 -2.68
C ALA A 489 -5.93 -34.24 -1.48
N VAL A 490 -5.18 -33.99 -0.41
CA VAL A 490 -5.67 -33.22 0.76
C VAL A 490 -4.77 -32.01 0.97
N THR A 491 -5.36 -30.82 1.02
CA THR A 491 -4.62 -29.56 1.16
C THR A 491 -5.25 -28.69 2.23
N ILE A 492 -4.44 -28.16 3.15
CA ILE A 492 -4.84 -27.16 4.14
C ILE A 492 -4.43 -25.78 3.61
N ALA A 493 -5.36 -24.82 3.63
CA ALA A 493 -5.10 -23.44 3.26
C ALA A 493 -5.42 -22.51 4.42
N THR A 494 -4.40 -21.77 4.89
CA THR A 494 -4.60 -20.68 5.85
C THR A 494 -5.22 -19.48 5.15
N ASN A 495 -6.38 -19.04 5.64
CA ASN A 495 -7.13 -17.89 5.15
C ASN A 495 -7.41 -18.02 3.64
N MET A 496 -6.75 -17.22 2.81
CA MET A 496 -6.83 -17.30 1.35
C MET A 496 -5.50 -17.68 0.68
N ALA A 497 -4.65 -18.46 1.34
CA ALA A 497 -3.43 -18.99 0.72
C ALA A 497 -3.74 -19.72 -0.60
N GLY A 498 -2.87 -19.56 -1.60
CA GLY A 498 -3.14 -20.04 -2.97
C GLY A 498 -4.09 -19.15 -3.80
N ARG A 499 -4.24 -17.88 -3.42
CA ARG A 499 -5.02 -16.91 -4.20
C ARG A 499 -4.44 -16.68 -5.60
N GLY A 500 -5.31 -16.44 -6.57
CA GLY A 500 -4.90 -16.24 -7.97
C GLY A 500 -4.49 -17.51 -8.73
N THR A 501 -4.40 -18.67 -8.06
CA THR A 501 -4.14 -19.96 -8.73
C THR A 501 -5.41 -20.81 -8.79
N ASP A 502 -5.66 -21.38 -9.96
CA ASP A 502 -6.83 -22.19 -10.22
C ASP A 502 -6.61 -23.66 -9.83
N ILE A 503 -7.55 -24.24 -9.06
CA ILE A 503 -7.56 -25.66 -8.72
C ILE A 503 -8.28 -26.40 -9.83
N GLN A 504 -7.51 -27.03 -10.73
CA GLN A 504 -8.04 -27.84 -11.82
C GLN A 504 -8.22 -29.29 -11.37
N LEU A 505 -9.40 -29.87 -11.64
CA LEU A 505 -9.63 -31.29 -11.35
C LEU A 505 -8.71 -32.14 -12.24
N GLY A 506 -7.93 -33.03 -11.64
CA GLY A 506 -6.87 -33.81 -12.31
C GLY A 506 -5.48 -33.14 -12.35
N GLY A 507 -5.30 -32.00 -11.67
CA GLY A 507 -4.02 -31.27 -11.61
C GLY A 507 -3.82 -30.28 -12.77
N ASN A 508 -2.72 -29.53 -12.77
CA ASN A 508 -2.43 -28.57 -13.85
C ASN A 508 -1.68 -29.24 -15.01
N VAL A 509 -2.35 -29.38 -16.15
CA VAL A 509 -1.81 -30.04 -17.34
C VAL A 509 -0.57 -29.33 -17.90
N GLU A 510 -0.56 -28.00 -17.91
CA GLU A 510 0.54 -27.23 -18.51
C GLU A 510 1.83 -27.41 -17.74
N MET A 511 1.75 -27.38 -16.40
CA MET A 511 2.92 -27.65 -15.55
C MET A 511 3.46 -29.06 -15.78
N LYS A 512 2.59 -30.07 -15.92
CA LYS A 512 3.03 -31.45 -16.17
C LYS A 512 3.66 -31.64 -17.54
N VAL A 513 3.12 -30.97 -18.56
CA VAL A 513 3.74 -30.93 -19.89
C VAL A 513 5.13 -30.30 -19.81
N LEU A 514 5.28 -29.16 -19.13
CA LEU A 514 6.58 -28.50 -18.97
C LEU A 514 7.59 -29.35 -18.17
N GLU A 515 7.17 -29.95 -17.06
CA GLU A 515 7.99 -30.88 -16.27
C GLU A 515 8.45 -32.08 -17.13
N ALA A 516 7.54 -32.64 -17.93
CA ALA A 516 7.82 -33.80 -18.76
C ALA A 516 8.73 -33.46 -19.97
N LEU A 517 8.59 -32.25 -20.55
CA LEU A 517 9.50 -31.72 -21.57
C LEU A 517 10.90 -31.44 -21.00
N ALA A 518 10.98 -30.84 -19.81
CA ALA A 518 12.25 -30.60 -19.14
C ALA A 518 12.97 -31.91 -18.76
N ALA A 519 12.21 -32.93 -18.37
CA ALA A 519 12.74 -34.27 -18.08
C ALA A 519 13.16 -35.05 -19.33
N ASN A 520 12.55 -34.77 -20.48
CA ASN A 520 12.85 -35.43 -21.76
C ASN A 520 13.07 -34.42 -22.91
N PRO A 521 14.20 -33.67 -22.93
CA PRO A 521 14.44 -32.61 -23.91
C PRO A 521 14.52 -33.09 -25.37
N GLU A 522 14.85 -34.38 -25.56
CA GLU A 522 15.03 -35.02 -26.88
C GLU A 522 13.76 -35.69 -27.42
N ALA A 523 12.67 -35.73 -26.63
CA ALA A 523 11.41 -36.30 -27.07
C ALA A 523 10.66 -35.33 -28.00
N ASP A 524 9.80 -35.85 -28.89
CA ASP A 524 8.91 -35.01 -29.68
C ASP A 524 7.97 -34.23 -28.75
N PRO A 525 8.05 -32.89 -28.70
CA PRO A 525 7.24 -32.10 -27.78
C PRO A 525 5.74 -32.25 -28.03
N ALA A 526 5.31 -32.51 -29.26
CA ALA A 526 3.91 -32.67 -29.61
C ALA A 526 3.35 -34.01 -29.11
N GLU A 527 4.09 -35.10 -29.30
CA GLU A 527 3.67 -36.43 -28.81
C GLU A 527 3.64 -36.48 -27.28
N LEU A 528 4.65 -35.88 -26.63
CA LEU A 528 4.77 -35.87 -25.18
C LEU A 528 3.67 -35.02 -24.52
N ARG A 529 3.32 -33.88 -25.13
CA ARG A 529 2.16 -33.08 -24.71
C ARG A 529 0.86 -33.87 -24.81
N ALA A 530 0.60 -34.51 -25.96
CA ALA A 530 -0.61 -35.29 -26.16
C ALA A 530 -0.73 -36.46 -25.16
N ALA A 531 0.40 -37.09 -24.80
CA ALA A 531 0.44 -38.15 -23.80
C ALA A 531 0.09 -37.64 -22.38
N GLU A 532 0.64 -36.50 -21.96
CA GLU A 532 0.32 -35.91 -20.65
C GLU A 532 -1.11 -35.37 -20.58
N GLU A 533 -1.63 -34.78 -21.67
CA GLU A 533 -3.03 -34.38 -21.77
C GLU A 533 -3.99 -35.57 -21.62
N ALA A 534 -3.65 -36.73 -22.20
CA ALA A 534 -4.44 -37.94 -22.05
C ALA A 534 -4.44 -38.48 -20.60
N LYS A 535 -3.29 -38.48 -19.92
CA LYS A 535 -3.19 -38.86 -18.50
C LYS A 535 -4.00 -37.93 -17.61
N HIS A 536 -3.89 -36.63 -17.84
CA HIS A 536 -4.66 -35.61 -17.11
C HIS A 536 -6.17 -35.81 -17.31
N ALA A 537 -6.62 -36.10 -18.53
CA ALA A 537 -8.03 -36.36 -18.82
C ALA A 537 -8.57 -37.60 -18.06
N GLU A 538 -7.78 -38.67 -17.96
CA GLU A 538 -8.15 -39.86 -17.18
C GLU A 538 -8.24 -39.55 -15.68
N GLU A 539 -7.27 -38.84 -15.12
CA GLU A 539 -7.26 -38.45 -13.70
C GLU A 539 -8.42 -37.51 -13.37
N LYS A 540 -8.68 -36.53 -14.24
CA LYS A 540 -9.82 -35.62 -14.13
C LYS A 540 -11.14 -36.38 -14.09
N GLN A 541 -11.33 -37.38 -14.94
CA GLN A 541 -12.53 -38.20 -14.96
C GLN A 541 -12.75 -38.93 -13.63
N LYS A 542 -11.69 -39.50 -13.04
CA LYS A 542 -11.77 -40.15 -11.70
C LYS A 542 -12.20 -39.15 -10.62
N VAL A 543 -11.66 -37.93 -10.67
CA VAL A 543 -12.02 -36.86 -9.71
C VAL A 543 -13.48 -36.44 -9.88
N LEU A 544 -13.97 -36.29 -11.11
CA LEU A 544 -15.37 -35.99 -11.39
C LEU A 544 -16.30 -37.07 -10.83
N GLU A 545 -15.96 -38.34 -11.03
CA GLU A 545 -16.71 -39.50 -10.51
C GLU A 545 -16.70 -39.59 -8.98
N SER A 546 -15.61 -39.15 -8.34
CA SER A 546 -15.51 -39.04 -6.87
C SER A 546 -16.36 -37.89 -6.26
N GLY A 547 -16.97 -37.06 -7.10
CA GLY A 547 -17.83 -35.93 -6.67
C GLY A 547 -17.18 -34.55 -6.79
N GLY A 548 -16.02 -34.44 -7.46
CA GLY A 548 -15.28 -33.19 -7.63
C GLY A 548 -14.63 -32.68 -6.33
N LEU A 549 -14.14 -31.44 -6.33
CA LEU A 549 -13.46 -30.87 -5.17
C LEU A 549 -14.41 -30.66 -3.98
N PHE A 550 -14.02 -31.15 -2.81
CA PHE A 550 -14.71 -30.86 -1.55
C PHE A 550 -13.97 -29.79 -0.75
N VAL A 551 -14.61 -28.64 -0.56
CA VAL A 551 -14.10 -27.56 0.29
C VAL A 551 -14.75 -27.63 1.68
N MET A 552 -13.92 -27.72 2.72
CA MET A 552 -14.36 -27.68 4.11
C MET A 552 -13.73 -26.46 4.78
N ALA A 553 -14.54 -25.64 5.45
CA ALA A 553 -14.06 -24.48 6.19
C ALA A 553 -14.17 -24.75 7.69
N SER A 554 -13.12 -24.48 8.45
CA SER A 554 -13.11 -24.71 9.89
C SER A 554 -13.78 -23.61 10.71
N GLU A 555 -14.06 -22.46 10.09
CA GLU A 555 -14.64 -21.25 10.70
C GLU A 555 -15.32 -20.37 9.64
N ARG A 556 -16.15 -19.43 10.09
CA ARG A 556 -16.62 -18.28 9.29
C ARG A 556 -15.61 -17.15 9.40
N HIS A 557 -15.33 -16.47 8.29
CA HIS A 557 -14.56 -15.22 8.31
C HIS A 557 -15.44 -14.06 8.79
N GLU A 558 -14.81 -12.92 9.11
CA GLU A 558 -15.53 -11.68 9.43
C GLU A 558 -16.42 -11.21 8.27
N SER A 559 -16.04 -11.54 7.03
CA SER A 559 -16.78 -11.20 5.83
C SER A 559 -17.31 -12.43 5.10
N ARG A 560 -18.58 -12.35 4.68
CA ARG A 560 -19.26 -13.37 3.88
C ARG A 560 -18.59 -13.55 2.52
N ARG A 561 -17.95 -12.49 2.02
CA ARG A 561 -17.22 -12.46 0.77
C ARG A 561 -16.10 -13.50 0.74
N ILE A 562 -15.25 -13.49 1.77
CA ILE A 562 -14.11 -14.41 1.91
C ILE A 562 -14.59 -15.86 2.00
N ASP A 563 -15.66 -16.12 2.74
CA ASP A 563 -16.30 -17.43 2.80
C ASP A 563 -16.75 -17.91 1.40
N ASN A 564 -17.36 -17.02 0.62
CA ASN A 564 -17.80 -17.34 -0.74
C ASN A 564 -16.64 -17.54 -1.71
N GLN A 565 -15.51 -16.84 -1.53
CA GLN A 565 -14.29 -17.09 -2.29
C GLN A 565 -13.75 -18.50 -2.03
N LEU A 566 -13.75 -18.94 -0.77
CA LEU A 566 -13.36 -20.29 -0.39
C LEU A 566 -14.30 -21.33 -1.02
N ARG A 567 -15.63 -21.14 -0.93
CA ARG A 567 -16.61 -22.00 -1.65
C ARG A 567 -16.36 -22.04 -3.16
N GLY A 568 -16.04 -20.87 -3.74
CA GLY A 568 -15.73 -20.69 -5.16
C GLY A 568 -14.49 -21.43 -5.66
N ARG A 569 -13.69 -22.02 -4.76
CA ARG A 569 -12.62 -22.95 -5.14
C ARG A 569 -13.16 -24.25 -5.75
N SER A 570 -14.38 -24.64 -5.40
CA SER A 570 -15.06 -25.83 -5.92
C SER A 570 -16.14 -25.49 -6.97
N GLY A 571 -16.44 -26.47 -7.83
CA GLY A 571 -17.53 -26.45 -8.81
C GLY A 571 -17.39 -25.43 -9.96
N ARG A 572 -16.16 -25.29 -10.47
CA ARG A 572 -15.81 -24.32 -11.53
C ARG A 572 -16.20 -24.85 -12.90
N GLN A 573 -16.57 -23.96 -13.83
CA GLN A 573 -17.00 -24.34 -15.20
C GLN A 573 -18.05 -25.47 -15.24
N GLY A 574 -18.94 -25.50 -14.23
CA GLY A 574 -19.99 -26.51 -14.10
C GLY A 574 -19.54 -27.87 -13.59
N ASP A 575 -18.30 -28.01 -13.13
CA ASP A 575 -17.82 -29.21 -12.46
C ASP A 575 -18.67 -29.51 -11.21
N PRO A 576 -18.86 -30.79 -10.84
CA PRO A 576 -19.43 -31.17 -9.57
C PRO A 576 -18.51 -30.74 -8.43
N GLY A 577 -19.07 -30.61 -7.23
CA GLY A 577 -18.31 -30.24 -6.06
C GLY A 577 -19.19 -30.08 -4.84
N ARG A 578 -18.55 -30.04 -3.67
CA ARG A 578 -19.23 -29.88 -2.38
C ARG A 578 -18.56 -28.82 -1.54
N THR A 579 -19.34 -28.10 -0.73
CA THR A 579 -18.79 -27.20 0.29
C THR A 579 -19.54 -27.37 1.60
N ARG A 580 -18.81 -27.26 2.73
CA ARG A 580 -19.40 -27.30 4.07
C ARG A 580 -18.56 -26.47 5.05
N PHE A 581 -19.23 -25.75 5.95
CA PHE A 581 -18.57 -25.05 7.06
C PHE A 581 -18.79 -25.83 8.36
N TYR A 582 -17.72 -25.99 9.13
CA TYR A 582 -17.70 -26.58 10.46
C TYR A 582 -17.42 -25.44 11.43
N LEU A 583 -18.30 -25.21 12.40
CA LEU A 583 -18.21 -24.08 13.32
C LEU A 583 -18.30 -24.55 14.77
N SER A 584 -17.78 -23.78 15.70
CA SER A 584 -17.95 -24.00 17.14
C SER A 584 -18.43 -22.75 17.86
N LEU A 585 -19.07 -22.92 19.02
CA LEU A 585 -19.43 -21.79 19.89
C LEU A 585 -18.21 -21.07 20.48
N GLU A 586 -17.05 -21.72 20.45
CA GLU A 586 -15.77 -21.17 20.91
C GLU A 586 -15.05 -20.36 19.82
N ASP A 587 -15.54 -20.37 18.58
CA ASP A 587 -14.95 -19.62 17.48
C ASP A 587 -15.09 -18.10 17.69
N ASP A 588 -14.13 -17.31 17.19
CA ASP A 588 -14.06 -15.87 17.46
C ASP A 588 -15.30 -15.10 17.04
N LEU A 589 -15.86 -15.38 15.86
CA LEU A 589 -17.10 -14.74 15.40
C LEU A 589 -18.28 -15.03 16.35
N MET A 590 -18.34 -16.24 16.89
CA MET A 590 -19.39 -16.67 17.82
C MET A 590 -19.20 -16.09 19.21
N ARG A 591 -17.95 -15.97 19.67
CA ARG A 591 -17.63 -15.36 20.96
C ARG A 591 -17.92 -13.85 20.97
N ILE A 592 -17.61 -13.15 19.88
CA ILE A 592 -17.74 -11.69 19.82
C ILE A 592 -19.17 -11.26 19.46
N PHE A 593 -19.86 -12.01 18.60
CA PHE A 593 -21.17 -11.62 18.04
C PHE A 593 -22.30 -12.63 18.26
N GLY A 594 -22.02 -13.76 18.89
CA GLY A 594 -23.04 -14.70 19.35
C GLY A 594 -23.95 -14.00 20.35
N SER A 595 -25.24 -13.91 20.02
CA SER A 595 -26.22 -13.39 20.98
C SER A 595 -26.23 -14.29 22.22
N GLU A 596 -26.29 -13.73 23.44
CA GLU A 596 -26.51 -14.52 24.68
C GLU A 596 -27.72 -15.47 24.57
N ARG A 597 -28.68 -15.14 23.70
CA ARG A 597 -29.83 -15.98 23.39
C ARG A 597 -29.46 -17.27 22.66
N LEU A 598 -28.46 -17.24 21.79
CA LEU A 598 -27.98 -18.43 21.07
C LEU A 598 -27.35 -19.40 22.08
N ASP A 599 -26.43 -18.91 22.90
CA ASP A 599 -25.73 -19.72 23.91
C ASP A 599 -26.70 -20.33 24.94
N LYS A 600 -27.68 -19.55 25.42
CA LYS A 600 -28.75 -20.05 26.32
C LYS A 600 -29.67 -21.09 25.68
N LEU A 601 -30.04 -20.91 24.40
CA LEU A 601 -30.85 -21.89 23.65
C LEU A 601 -30.09 -23.20 23.44
N LEU A 602 -28.81 -23.09 23.05
CA LEU A 602 -27.94 -24.22 22.74
C LEU A 602 -27.61 -25.05 23.97
N SER A 603 -27.32 -24.37 25.09
CA SER A 603 -27.17 -25.00 26.40
C SER A 603 -28.45 -25.72 26.87
N SER A 604 -29.64 -25.19 26.51
CA SER A 604 -30.94 -25.78 26.87
C SER A 604 -31.39 -26.95 25.98
N LEU A 605 -30.80 -27.10 24.79
CA LEU A 605 -31.14 -28.15 23.81
C LEU A 605 -30.56 -29.53 24.18
N GLY A 606 -29.66 -29.61 25.16
CA GLY A 606 -29.16 -30.90 25.66
C GLY A 606 -28.37 -31.71 24.64
N MET A 607 -27.55 -31.03 23.82
CA MET A 607 -26.71 -31.67 22.80
C MET A 607 -25.78 -32.72 23.41
N LYS A 608 -25.69 -33.87 22.75
CA LYS A 608 -24.68 -34.89 23.09
C LYS A 608 -23.33 -34.53 22.47
N GLU A 609 -22.27 -35.03 23.07
CA GLU A 609 -20.92 -34.88 22.53
C GLU A 609 -20.83 -35.44 21.11
N GLY A 610 -20.32 -34.64 20.17
CA GLY A 610 -20.18 -35.00 18.75
C GLY A 610 -21.43 -34.79 17.89
N GLU A 611 -22.54 -34.28 18.46
CA GLU A 611 -23.74 -33.92 17.70
C GLU A 611 -23.60 -32.50 17.13
N ALA A 612 -23.90 -32.32 15.84
CA ALA A 612 -23.88 -31.00 15.18
C ALA A 612 -25.29 -30.44 15.04
N ILE A 613 -25.43 -29.11 15.19
CA ILE A 613 -26.66 -28.42 14.81
C ILE A 613 -26.60 -28.05 13.35
N ILE A 614 -27.60 -28.53 12.62
CA ILE A 614 -27.80 -28.26 11.21
C ILE A 614 -29.20 -27.67 11.07
N HIS A 615 -29.29 -26.34 10.91
CA HIS A 615 -30.56 -25.71 10.61
C HIS A 615 -30.37 -24.40 9.83
N PRO A 616 -31.20 -24.14 8.79
CA PRO A 616 -31.16 -22.89 8.02
C PRO A 616 -31.29 -21.58 8.83
N TRP A 617 -31.75 -21.65 10.08
CA TRP A 617 -31.94 -20.46 10.93
C TRP A 617 -30.60 -20.00 11.53
N VAL A 618 -29.67 -20.95 11.74
CA VAL A 618 -28.33 -20.70 12.24
C VAL A 618 -27.52 -19.97 11.17
N ASN A 619 -27.54 -20.47 9.92
CA ASN A 619 -26.93 -19.80 8.77
C ASN A 619 -27.40 -18.35 8.65
N LYS A 620 -28.71 -18.12 8.72
CA LYS A 620 -29.28 -16.76 8.66
C LYS A 620 -28.87 -15.85 9.83
N SER A 621 -28.62 -16.43 11.01
CA SER A 621 -28.16 -15.68 12.18
C SER A 621 -26.68 -15.31 12.06
N LEU A 622 -25.85 -16.23 11.56
CA LEU A 622 -24.44 -16.00 11.25
C LEU A 622 -24.28 -14.94 10.15
N GLU A 623 -25.07 -15.03 9.07
CA GLU A 623 -25.08 -14.02 8.00
C GLU A 623 -25.38 -12.61 8.52
N ARG A 624 -26.29 -12.48 9.51
CA ARG A 624 -26.59 -11.18 10.15
C ARG A 624 -25.45 -10.70 11.04
N ALA A 625 -24.76 -11.61 11.72
CA ALA A 625 -23.59 -11.27 12.52
C ALA A 625 -22.47 -10.74 11.61
N GLN A 626 -22.13 -11.47 10.53
CA GLN A 626 -21.16 -11.04 9.52
C GLN A 626 -21.52 -9.68 8.91
N ALA A 627 -22.77 -9.47 8.49
CA ALA A 627 -23.20 -8.18 7.94
C ALA A 627 -23.04 -7.01 8.93
N LYS A 628 -23.19 -7.26 10.24
CA LYS A 628 -22.94 -6.25 11.28
C LYS A 628 -21.45 -5.95 11.45
N VAL A 629 -20.59 -6.96 11.33
CA VAL A 629 -19.13 -6.80 11.35
C VAL A 629 -18.65 -6.04 10.12
N GLU A 630 -19.13 -6.43 8.93
CA GLU A 630 -18.86 -5.75 7.66
C GLU A 630 -19.27 -4.28 7.72
N GLY A 631 -20.50 -3.97 8.18
CA GLY A 631 -20.97 -2.59 8.36
C GLY A 631 -20.10 -1.78 9.32
N ARG A 632 -19.70 -2.34 10.47
CA ARG A 632 -18.79 -1.67 11.41
C ARG A 632 -17.41 -1.40 10.77
N ASN A 633 -16.86 -2.38 10.06
CA ASN A 633 -15.57 -2.25 9.38
C ASN A 633 -15.64 -1.21 8.26
N PHE A 634 -16.75 -1.15 7.53
CA PHE A 634 -17.02 -0.12 6.53
C PHE A 634 -17.09 1.27 7.16
N ASP A 635 -17.81 1.46 8.27
CA ASP A 635 -17.88 2.74 8.98
C ASP A 635 -16.49 3.21 9.45
N MET A 636 -15.66 2.28 9.95
CA MET A 636 -14.27 2.59 10.35
C MET A 636 -13.42 3.04 9.14
N ARG A 637 -13.45 2.29 8.03
CA ARG A 637 -12.73 2.67 6.79
C ARG A 637 -13.22 4.00 6.24
N LYS A 638 -14.53 4.23 6.24
CA LYS A 638 -15.16 5.47 5.80
C LYS A 638 -14.70 6.66 6.63
N ASN A 639 -14.57 6.49 7.94
CA ASN A 639 -14.04 7.54 8.80
C ASN A 639 -12.56 7.83 8.51
N VAL A 640 -11.71 6.80 8.38
CA VAL A 640 -10.29 6.97 8.01
C VAL A 640 -10.16 7.72 6.67
N LEU A 641 -10.96 7.35 5.68
CA LEU A 641 -10.98 8.00 4.37
C LEU A 641 -11.37 9.48 4.47
N LYS A 642 -12.38 9.84 5.28
CA LYS A 642 -12.79 11.24 5.44
C LYS A 642 -11.68 12.14 5.98
N PHE A 643 -10.88 11.65 6.92
CA PHE A 643 -9.72 12.40 7.41
C PHE A 643 -8.61 12.49 6.35
N ASP A 644 -8.33 11.40 5.62
CA ASP A 644 -7.36 11.44 4.53
C ASP A 644 -7.84 12.30 3.34
N ASP A 645 -9.13 12.46 3.10
CA ASP A 645 -9.66 13.31 2.03
C ASP A 645 -9.29 14.78 2.25
N VAL A 646 -9.31 15.25 3.50
CA VAL A 646 -8.85 16.60 3.86
C VAL A 646 -7.36 16.77 3.54
N MET A 647 -6.53 15.80 3.96
CA MET A 647 -5.09 15.76 3.64
C MET A 647 -4.84 15.69 2.13
N ASN A 648 -5.65 14.92 1.42
CA ASN A 648 -5.49 14.62 0.01
C ASN A 648 -5.76 15.86 -0.86
N ASP A 649 -6.72 16.70 -0.47
CA ASP A 649 -6.99 17.95 -1.17
C ASP A 649 -5.79 18.91 -1.08
N GLN A 650 -5.18 19.03 0.11
CA GLN A 650 -3.94 19.81 0.30
C GLN A 650 -2.76 19.19 -0.47
N ARG A 651 -2.60 17.86 -0.38
CA ARG A 651 -1.55 17.09 -1.07
C ARG A 651 -1.60 17.30 -2.59
N LYS A 652 -2.80 17.30 -3.19
CA LYS A 652 -2.98 17.55 -4.63
C LYS A 652 -2.47 18.93 -5.02
N VAL A 653 -2.72 19.95 -4.21
CA VAL A 653 -2.23 21.32 -4.46
C VAL A 653 -0.70 21.33 -4.42
N ILE A 654 -0.10 20.81 -3.35
CA ILE A 654 1.36 20.79 -3.19
C ILE A 654 2.05 19.97 -4.28
N PHE A 655 1.54 18.78 -4.60
CA PHE A 655 2.14 17.92 -5.63
C PHE A 655 1.98 18.53 -7.04
N LYS A 656 0.86 19.19 -7.31
CA LYS A 656 0.65 19.91 -8.56
C LYS A 656 1.63 21.09 -8.68
N GLN A 657 1.71 21.95 -7.68
CA GLN A 657 2.65 23.08 -7.65
C GLN A 657 4.09 22.60 -7.78
N ARG A 658 4.48 21.56 -7.05
CA ARG A 658 5.82 20.97 -7.14
C ARG A 658 6.14 20.51 -8.56
N ARG A 659 5.21 19.83 -9.24
CA ARG A 659 5.38 19.42 -10.65
C ARG A 659 5.48 20.61 -11.60
N GLU A 660 4.68 21.65 -11.40
CA GLU A 660 4.74 22.89 -12.19
C GLU A 660 6.09 23.58 -12.01
N ILE A 661 6.60 23.69 -10.78
CA ILE A 661 7.91 24.25 -10.46
C ILE A 661 9.05 23.44 -11.08
N MET A 662 8.98 22.11 -11.03
CA MET A 662 9.98 21.26 -11.68
C MET A 662 9.99 21.46 -13.21
N ALA A 663 8.81 21.63 -13.81
CA ALA A 663 8.63 21.81 -15.26
C ALA A 663 9.00 23.21 -15.76
N ALA A 664 8.86 24.24 -14.92
CA ALA A 664 9.07 25.63 -15.30
C ALA A 664 10.53 25.91 -15.69
N GLU A 665 10.74 26.61 -16.79
CA GLU A 665 12.07 27.10 -17.20
C GLU A 665 12.44 28.41 -16.47
N ASP A 666 11.44 29.22 -16.12
CA ASP A 666 11.60 30.47 -15.38
C ASP A 666 10.66 30.50 -14.17
N LEU A 667 11.20 30.87 -13.01
CA LEU A 667 10.49 30.98 -11.73
C LEU A 667 10.55 32.40 -11.15
N SER A 668 11.14 33.37 -11.84
CA SER A 668 11.33 34.73 -11.31
C SER A 668 10.05 35.43 -10.94
N GLU A 669 9.00 35.29 -11.76
CA GLU A 669 7.71 35.92 -11.47
C GLU A 669 7.18 35.40 -10.13
N ILE A 670 7.20 34.08 -9.94
CA ILE A 670 6.75 33.45 -8.69
C ILE A 670 7.60 33.90 -7.49
N THR A 671 8.93 33.92 -7.61
CA THR A 671 9.81 34.32 -6.50
C THR A 671 9.79 35.82 -6.23
N ASN A 672 9.45 36.65 -7.22
CA ASN A 672 9.22 38.07 -7.06
C ASN A 672 7.90 38.33 -6.34
N ASP A 673 6.82 37.71 -6.78
CA ASP A 673 5.50 37.85 -6.17
C ASP A 673 5.54 37.44 -4.69
N MET A 674 6.15 36.28 -4.37
CA MET A 674 6.35 35.84 -2.99
C MET A 674 7.08 36.88 -2.13
N ARG A 675 8.09 37.54 -2.69
CA ARG A 675 8.90 38.53 -1.98
C ARG A 675 8.17 39.85 -1.80
N HIS A 676 7.37 40.26 -2.79
CA HIS A 676 6.53 41.45 -2.70
C HIS A 676 5.42 41.25 -1.67
N GLU A 677 4.80 40.06 -1.63
CA GLU A 677 3.82 39.71 -0.60
C GLU A 677 4.44 39.72 0.80
N VAL A 678 5.67 39.22 0.98
CA VAL A 678 6.39 39.33 2.27
C VAL A 678 6.62 40.80 2.67
N ILE A 679 6.90 41.69 1.71
CA ILE A 679 7.01 43.14 2.00
C ILE A 679 5.66 43.69 2.47
N ASP A 680 4.57 43.29 1.83
CA ASP A 680 3.21 43.71 2.18
C ASP A 680 2.83 43.24 3.58
N ASP A 681 3.12 41.98 3.91
CA ASP A 681 2.88 41.39 5.23
C ASP A 681 3.68 42.12 6.34
N LEU A 682 4.95 42.46 6.08
CA LEU A 682 5.77 43.26 7.01
C LEU A 682 5.20 44.66 7.24
N LEU A 683 4.65 45.29 6.19
CA LEU A 683 4.01 46.59 6.30
C LEU A 683 2.69 46.50 7.09
N ASP A 684 1.86 45.49 6.85
CA ASP A 684 0.61 45.32 7.58
C ASP A 684 0.83 45.13 9.09
N VAL A 685 1.93 44.47 9.48
CA VAL A 685 2.31 44.25 10.89
C VAL A 685 2.85 45.53 11.54
N HIS A 686 3.81 46.21 10.91
CA HIS A 686 4.53 47.33 11.53
C HIS A 686 3.95 48.71 11.20
N MET A 687 3.16 48.81 10.13
CA MET A 687 2.51 50.02 9.64
C MET A 687 1.03 49.74 9.31
N PRO A 688 0.19 49.35 10.30
CA PRO A 688 -1.14 48.83 10.02
C PRO A 688 -2.02 49.81 9.22
N PRO A 689 -2.89 49.31 8.32
CA PRO A 689 -3.71 50.18 7.49
C PRO A 689 -4.54 51.18 8.32
N LYS A 690 -4.60 52.43 7.86
CA LYS A 690 -5.37 53.54 8.49
C LYS A 690 -4.83 54.01 9.85
N THR A 691 -3.56 53.71 10.16
CA THR A 691 -2.85 54.32 11.28
C THR A 691 -2.15 55.61 10.87
N TYR A 692 -1.82 56.47 11.84
CA TYR A 692 -1.04 57.68 11.61
C TYR A 692 0.46 57.37 11.70
N ALA A 693 1.30 58.18 11.05
CA ALA A 693 2.75 57.96 10.99
C ALA A 693 3.46 57.90 12.37
N ASP A 694 2.88 58.50 13.41
CA ASP A 694 3.38 58.45 14.79
C ASP A 694 3.07 57.12 15.51
N GLN A 695 2.24 56.26 14.91
CA GLN A 695 1.88 54.94 15.43
C GLN A 695 2.64 53.80 14.73
N TRP A 696 3.46 54.12 13.73
CA TRP A 696 4.24 53.13 12.97
C TRP A 696 5.47 52.66 13.74
N ASP A 697 5.69 51.35 13.72
CA ASP A 697 6.90 50.72 14.25
C ASP A 697 7.99 50.68 13.17
N THR A 698 8.54 51.85 12.86
CA THR A 698 9.56 51.99 11.81
C THR A 698 10.90 51.32 12.16
N GLU A 699 11.23 51.22 13.46
CA GLU A 699 12.43 50.52 13.93
C GLU A 699 12.26 49.01 13.78
N GLY A 700 11.13 48.44 14.18
CA GLY A 700 10.82 47.02 13.99
C GLY A 700 10.75 46.63 12.52
N LEU A 701 10.12 47.45 11.68
CA LEU A 701 10.09 47.22 10.23
C LEU A 701 11.51 47.20 9.63
N GLN A 702 12.38 48.13 10.03
CA GLN A 702 13.76 48.17 9.56
C GLN A 702 14.55 46.91 9.97
N GLU A 703 14.37 46.43 11.20
CA GLU A 703 15.01 45.20 11.68
C GLU A 703 14.53 43.97 10.91
N GLN A 704 13.21 43.83 10.74
CA GLN A 704 12.62 42.71 10.01
C GLN A 704 12.98 42.71 8.51
N VAL A 705 12.99 43.88 7.86
CA VAL A 705 13.46 44.01 6.46
C VAL A 705 14.92 43.57 6.33
N ARG A 706 15.77 43.89 7.30
CA ARG A 706 17.17 43.44 7.31
C ARG A 706 17.28 41.92 7.49
N GLU A 707 16.48 41.35 8.39
CA GLU A 707 16.51 39.92 8.67
C GLU A 707 15.97 39.07 7.50
N MET A 708 14.82 39.48 6.95
CA MET A 708 14.06 38.76 5.93
C MET A 708 14.57 39.03 4.53
N LEU A 709 14.91 40.28 4.20
CA LEU A 709 15.28 40.67 2.84
C LEU A 709 16.76 40.95 2.68
N SER A 710 17.55 40.90 3.77
CA SER A 710 18.98 41.26 3.74
C SER A 710 19.23 42.68 3.20
N ILE A 711 18.26 43.59 3.39
CA ILE A 711 18.31 44.98 2.94
C ILE A 711 18.47 45.89 4.17
N ASP A 712 19.46 46.77 4.15
CA ASP A 712 19.60 47.82 5.16
C ASP A 712 18.91 49.10 4.69
N ALA A 713 17.58 49.13 4.79
CA ALA A 713 16.76 50.26 4.37
C ALA A 713 16.61 51.29 5.51
N PRO A 714 16.82 52.59 5.27
CA PRO A 714 16.60 53.63 6.28
C PRO A 714 15.11 53.98 6.39
N VAL A 715 14.30 53.01 6.86
CA VAL A 715 12.83 53.12 6.93
C VAL A 715 12.39 54.29 7.81
N ALA A 716 13.03 54.48 8.96
CA ALA A 716 12.73 55.60 9.86
C ALA A 716 12.98 56.97 9.21
N ASP A 717 14.03 57.09 8.39
CA ASP A 717 14.31 58.33 7.65
C ASP A 717 13.24 58.58 6.58
N TRP A 718 12.82 57.53 5.86
CA TRP A 718 11.77 57.63 4.84
C TRP A 718 10.42 58.03 5.44
N ALA A 719 10.03 57.42 6.56
CA ALA A 719 8.77 57.72 7.24
C ALA A 719 8.74 59.16 7.80
N ALA A 720 9.89 59.79 8.04
CA ALA A 720 9.99 61.16 8.51
C ALA A 720 9.90 62.21 7.37
N GLU A 721 9.92 61.79 6.10
CA GLU A 721 9.82 62.69 4.95
C GLU A 721 8.38 63.22 4.77
N GLU A 722 8.24 64.51 4.44
CA GLU A 722 6.92 65.10 4.17
C GLU A 722 6.27 64.48 2.93
N GLY A 723 5.08 63.91 3.11
CA GLY A 723 4.27 63.36 2.02
C GLY A 723 4.58 61.91 1.66
N VAL A 724 5.33 61.19 2.50
CA VAL A 724 5.52 59.74 2.40
C VAL A 724 4.43 59.02 3.19
N ASP A 725 3.64 58.19 2.51
CA ASP A 725 2.70 57.24 3.09
C ASP A 725 3.22 55.79 3.03
N ASP A 726 2.40 54.85 3.50
CA ASP A 726 2.64 53.41 3.47
C ASP A 726 2.92 52.88 2.07
N GLU A 727 2.22 53.38 1.04
CA GLU A 727 2.43 52.99 -0.35
C GLU A 727 3.80 53.44 -0.87
N GLN A 728 4.27 54.64 -0.50
CA GLN A 728 5.62 55.07 -0.90
C GLN A 728 6.73 54.28 -0.20
N ILE A 729 6.53 53.85 1.05
CA ILE A 729 7.49 52.98 1.74
C ILE A 729 7.51 51.59 1.08
N ARG A 730 6.34 51.05 0.74
CA ARG A 730 6.19 49.83 -0.05
C ARG A 730 6.96 49.88 -1.36
N GLU A 731 6.73 50.91 -2.18
CA GLU A 731 7.40 51.09 -3.48
C GLU A 731 8.94 51.11 -3.31
N ARG A 732 9.45 51.86 -2.31
CA ARG A 732 10.89 51.93 -2.03
C ARG A 732 11.49 50.59 -1.59
N LEU A 733 10.78 49.82 -0.77
CA LEU A 733 11.23 48.49 -0.33
C LEU A 733 11.22 47.48 -1.48
N VAL A 734 10.17 47.49 -2.31
CA VAL A 734 10.08 46.67 -3.52
C VAL A 734 11.22 46.99 -4.48
N ASP A 735 11.46 48.27 -4.79
CA ASP A 735 12.54 48.70 -5.66
C ASP A 735 13.92 48.29 -5.14
N ALA A 736 14.17 48.47 -3.84
CA ALA A 736 15.42 48.07 -3.21
C ALA A 736 15.65 46.54 -3.29
N SER A 737 14.57 45.78 -3.08
CA SER A 737 14.56 44.32 -3.12
C SER A 737 14.77 43.77 -4.52
N ASP A 738 14.06 44.32 -5.51
CA ASP A 738 14.18 43.95 -6.92
C ASP A 738 15.58 44.27 -7.46
N LYS A 739 16.13 45.42 -7.06
CA LYS A 739 17.50 45.79 -7.41
C LYS A 739 18.53 44.81 -6.84
N LEU A 740 18.41 44.43 -5.57
CA LEU A 740 19.31 43.45 -4.94
C LEU A 740 19.26 42.10 -5.68
N MET A 741 18.07 41.63 -6.02
CA MET A 741 17.90 40.37 -6.73
C MET A 741 18.41 40.43 -8.17
N ALA A 742 18.26 41.56 -8.87
CA ALA A 742 18.83 41.78 -10.19
C ALA A 742 20.38 41.73 -10.15
N GLU A 743 21.00 42.40 -9.18
CA GLU A 743 22.47 42.36 -8.98
C GLU A 743 22.96 40.93 -8.72
N LYS A 744 22.21 40.13 -7.96
CA LYS A 744 22.52 38.70 -7.75
C LYS A 744 22.35 37.88 -9.02
N ALA A 745 21.29 38.09 -9.78
CA ALA A 745 21.06 37.38 -11.03
C ALA A 745 22.19 37.64 -12.05
N GLU A 746 22.73 38.86 -12.08
CA GLU A 746 23.93 39.18 -12.86
C GLU A 746 25.18 38.46 -12.31
N ALA A 747 25.37 38.45 -11.00
CA ALA A 747 26.54 37.84 -10.36
C ALA A 747 26.60 36.31 -10.51
N PHE A 748 25.46 35.62 -10.43
CA PHE A 748 25.36 34.17 -10.62
C PHE A 748 25.26 33.75 -12.09
N GLY A 749 24.76 34.65 -12.93
CA GLY A 749 24.29 34.36 -14.29
C GLY A 749 22.85 33.82 -14.29
N PRO A 750 22.06 34.12 -15.34
CA PRO A 750 20.62 33.86 -15.35
C PRO A 750 20.28 32.37 -15.19
N GLU A 751 20.98 31.46 -15.88
CA GLU A 751 20.70 30.02 -15.79
C GLU A 751 20.96 29.44 -14.40
N ASN A 752 22.07 29.85 -13.76
CA ASN A 752 22.40 29.39 -12.41
C ASN A 752 21.43 29.97 -11.37
N MET A 753 21.05 31.25 -11.51
CA MET A 753 20.07 31.86 -10.61
C MET A 753 18.73 31.14 -10.66
N ARG A 754 18.25 30.78 -11.85
CA ARG A 754 17.01 29.99 -12.03
C ARG A 754 17.09 28.61 -11.41
N ASN A 755 18.25 27.94 -11.51
CA ASN A 755 18.47 26.66 -10.85
C ASN A 755 18.49 26.79 -9.32
N ILE A 756 19.08 27.86 -8.78
CA ILE A 756 19.07 28.17 -7.35
C ILE A 756 17.64 28.42 -6.87
N GLU A 757 16.88 29.27 -7.56
CA GLU A 757 15.47 29.54 -7.24
C GLU A 757 14.65 28.24 -7.19
N LYS A 758 14.80 27.40 -8.23
CA LYS A 758 14.13 26.10 -8.29
C LYS A 758 14.53 25.18 -7.13
N GLN A 759 15.82 25.10 -6.82
CA GLN A 759 16.32 24.25 -5.75
C GLN A 759 15.82 24.72 -4.38
N VAL A 760 15.95 26.02 -4.08
CA VAL A 760 15.49 26.62 -2.83
C VAL A 760 13.99 26.38 -2.67
N LEU A 761 13.20 26.69 -3.69
CA LEU A 761 11.74 26.54 -3.64
C LEU A 761 11.32 25.08 -3.40
N LEU A 762 11.89 24.11 -4.14
CA LEU A 762 11.58 22.70 -3.96
C LEU A 762 12.00 22.16 -2.58
N GLN A 763 13.18 22.55 -2.09
CA GLN A 763 13.68 22.13 -0.77
C GLN A 763 12.83 22.69 0.37
N THR A 764 12.45 23.97 0.28
CA THR A 764 11.62 24.61 1.32
C THR A 764 10.20 24.04 1.30
N ILE A 765 9.60 23.81 0.12
CA ILE A 765 8.31 23.10 0.02
C ILE A 765 8.38 21.73 0.70
N ASP A 766 9.41 20.93 0.41
CA ASP A 766 9.54 19.58 0.98
C ASP A 766 9.74 19.59 2.50
N LYS A 767 10.45 20.60 3.02
CA LYS A 767 10.63 20.79 4.46
C LYS A 767 9.31 21.17 5.13
N LYS A 768 8.68 22.27 4.68
CA LYS A 768 7.42 22.78 5.23
C LYS A 768 6.28 21.76 5.13
N TRP A 769 6.17 21.08 4.00
CA TRP A 769 5.15 20.03 3.82
C TRP A 769 5.33 18.88 4.80
N ARG A 770 6.57 18.45 5.07
CA ARG A 770 6.84 17.37 6.04
C ARG A 770 6.52 17.80 7.48
N GLU A 771 6.89 19.02 7.86
CA GLU A 771 6.53 19.60 9.15
C GLU A 771 5.01 19.66 9.31
N HIS A 772 4.31 20.09 8.26
CA HIS A 772 2.85 20.14 8.21
C HIS A 772 2.19 18.76 8.31
N LEU A 773 2.71 17.75 7.61
CA LEU A 773 2.24 16.36 7.73
C LEU A 773 2.32 15.85 9.18
N LEU A 774 3.42 16.15 9.87
CA LEU A 774 3.59 15.80 11.28
C LEU A 774 2.60 16.54 12.18
N THR A 775 2.40 17.84 11.96
CA THR A 775 1.41 18.63 12.71
C THR A 775 -0.01 18.10 12.50
N LEU A 776 -0.36 17.69 11.27
CA LEU A 776 -1.67 17.11 10.99
C LEU A 776 -1.87 15.69 11.55
N GLU A 777 -0.79 14.93 11.72
CA GLU A 777 -0.82 13.67 12.47
C GLU A 777 -1.12 13.92 13.95
N HIS A 778 -0.45 14.90 14.58
CA HIS A 778 -0.77 15.33 15.94
C HIS A 778 -2.23 15.80 16.04
N LEU A 779 -2.68 16.64 15.11
CA LEU A 779 -4.05 17.17 15.08
C LEU A 779 -5.08 16.04 15.07
N ARG A 780 -4.88 15.05 14.20
CA ARG A 780 -5.77 13.90 14.08
C ARG A 780 -5.85 13.10 15.39
N SER A 781 -4.75 13.00 16.13
CA SER A 781 -4.72 12.27 17.42
C SER A 781 -5.49 12.99 18.54
N VAL A 782 -5.55 14.33 18.51
CA VAL A 782 -6.17 15.14 19.57
C VAL A 782 -7.59 15.58 19.25
N VAL A 783 -7.95 15.72 17.97
CA VAL A 783 -9.26 16.28 17.56
C VAL A 783 -10.45 15.45 18.04
N GLY A 784 -10.25 14.14 18.27
CA GLY A 784 -11.27 13.26 18.84
C GLY A 784 -11.78 13.75 20.21
N LEU A 785 -10.94 14.43 20.98
CA LEU A 785 -11.29 15.01 22.28
C LEU A 785 -12.32 16.15 22.17
N ARG A 786 -12.48 16.75 20.99
CA ARG A 786 -13.51 17.79 20.78
C ARG A 786 -14.92 17.23 20.69
N GLY A 787 -15.05 15.93 20.45
CA GLY A 787 -16.33 15.22 20.49
C GLY A 787 -17.03 15.31 21.85
N TYR A 788 -16.27 15.47 22.94
CA TYR A 788 -16.82 15.66 24.30
C TYR A 788 -17.61 16.98 24.44
N ALA A 789 -17.28 18.00 23.64
CA ALA A 789 -18.00 19.28 23.58
C ALA A 789 -19.17 19.29 22.57
N GLN A 790 -19.64 18.11 22.11
CA GLN A 790 -20.69 17.96 21.10
C GLN A 790 -20.39 18.62 19.73
N ARG A 791 -19.12 18.89 19.44
CA ARG A 791 -18.67 19.34 18.11
C ARG A 791 -18.30 18.12 17.27
N ASP A 792 -18.56 18.20 15.96
CA ASP A 792 -18.18 17.14 15.03
C ASP A 792 -16.66 17.18 14.79
N PRO A 793 -15.88 16.14 15.20
CA PRO A 793 -14.42 16.18 15.12
C PRO A 793 -13.88 16.34 13.70
N LEU A 794 -14.61 15.87 12.69
CA LEU A 794 -14.17 15.98 11.30
C LEU A 794 -14.25 17.42 10.78
N ASN A 795 -15.33 18.14 11.11
CA ASN A 795 -15.44 19.55 10.74
C ASN A 795 -14.39 20.41 11.43
N GLU A 796 -14.11 20.16 12.72
CA GLU A 796 -13.03 20.83 13.44
C GLU A 796 -11.68 20.53 12.78
N TYR A 797 -11.37 19.26 12.52
CA TYR A 797 -10.15 18.86 11.81
C TYR A 797 -10.00 19.58 10.47
N LYS A 798 -11.08 19.68 9.70
CA LYS A 798 -11.07 20.36 8.39
C LYS A 798 -10.76 21.85 8.50
N ASN A 799 -11.36 22.54 9.47
CA ASN A 799 -11.14 23.97 9.65
C ASN A 799 -9.70 24.26 10.10
N GLU A 800 -9.22 23.51 11.09
CA GLU A 800 -7.89 23.74 11.67
C GLU A 800 -6.77 23.28 10.74
N SER A 801 -6.95 22.16 10.05
CA SER A 801 -5.99 21.74 9.04
C SER A 801 -5.87 22.73 7.88
N PHE A 802 -6.93 23.47 7.57
CA PHE A 802 -6.90 24.53 6.57
C PHE A 802 -6.14 25.76 7.07
N GLN A 803 -6.37 26.19 8.32
CA GLN A 803 -5.61 27.29 8.95
C GLN A 803 -4.11 26.96 9.03
N LEU A 804 -3.76 25.75 9.46
CA LEU A 804 -2.38 25.26 9.48
C LEU A 804 -1.76 25.23 8.07
N PHE A 805 -2.56 24.92 7.06
CA PHE A 805 -2.10 24.91 5.67
C PHE A 805 -1.84 26.31 5.13
N GLU A 806 -2.69 27.30 5.45
CA GLU A 806 -2.46 28.71 5.12
C GLU A 806 -1.17 29.21 5.79
N SER A 807 -1.03 29.00 7.10
CA SER A 807 0.20 29.35 7.85
C SER A 807 1.46 28.68 7.27
N MET A 808 1.36 27.42 6.85
CA MET A 808 2.47 26.72 6.18
C MET A 808 2.83 27.40 4.84
N LEU A 809 1.85 27.84 4.05
CA LEU A 809 2.10 28.56 2.79
C LEU A 809 2.71 29.95 3.04
N ASP A 810 2.25 30.67 4.07
CA ASP A 810 2.81 31.97 4.45
C ASP A 810 4.29 31.83 4.86
N SER A 811 4.58 30.91 5.77
CA SER A 811 5.95 30.64 6.20
C SER A 811 6.85 30.09 5.09
N LEU A 812 6.27 29.45 4.07
CA LEU A 812 7.01 29.04 2.87
C LEU A 812 7.47 30.26 2.06
N ARG A 813 6.59 31.25 1.83
CA ARG A 813 6.93 32.49 1.09
C ARG A 813 8.03 33.27 1.81
N GLU A 814 7.90 33.39 3.12
CA GLU A 814 8.90 34.01 4.00
C GLU A 814 10.27 33.31 3.92
N GLU A 815 10.31 31.99 4.15
CA GLU A 815 11.58 31.25 4.18
C GLU A 815 12.26 31.22 2.80
N VAL A 816 11.49 31.14 1.70
CA VAL A 816 12.04 31.24 0.34
C VAL A 816 12.64 32.62 0.10
N SER A 817 11.91 33.69 0.41
CA SER A 817 12.38 35.07 0.24
C SER A 817 13.64 35.33 1.06
N GLN A 818 13.66 34.84 2.30
CA GLN A 818 14.81 34.95 3.21
C GLN A 818 16.03 34.16 2.73
N GLN A 819 15.84 32.92 2.29
CA GLN A 819 16.96 32.13 1.79
C GLN A 819 17.56 32.75 0.52
N LEU A 820 16.72 33.14 -0.45
CA LEU A 820 17.16 33.79 -1.69
C LEU A 820 17.87 35.13 -1.41
N SER A 821 17.38 35.91 -0.43
CA SER A 821 18.01 37.16 -0.03
C SER A 821 19.37 36.97 0.66
N ARG A 822 19.63 35.79 1.24
CA ARG A 822 20.92 35.44 1.87
C ARG A 822 21.91 34.75 0.94
N VAL A 823 21.43 34.08 -0.13
CA VAL A 823 22.32 33.38 -1.08
C VAL A 823 23.30 34.35 -1.72
N ARG A 824 24.61 34.04 -1.64
CA ARG A 824 25.70 34.83 -2.23
C ARG A 824 26.62 33.92 -3.06
N PRO A 825 27.20 34.41 -4.17
CA PRO A 825 28.13 33.63 -4.95
C PRO A 825 29.36 33.32 -4.10
N MET A 826 29.84 32.08 -4.17
CA MET A 826 31.08 31.69 -3.49
C MET A 826 32.25 32.49 -4.05
N THR A 827 33.11 32.97 -3.16
CA THR A 827 34.36 33.64 -3.55
C THR A 827 35.32 32.65 -4.23
N GLU A 828 36.26 33.14 -5.05
CA GLU A 828 37.25 32.27 -5.71
C GLU A 828 38.07 31.44 -4.70
N GLU A 829 38.34 31.97 -3.51
CA GLU A 829 39.03 31.26 -2.43
C GLU A 829 38.17 30.13 -1.84
N GLU A 830 36.88 30.38 -1.60
CA GLU A 830 35.93 29.36 -1.11
C GLU A 830 35.71 28.26 -2.16
N GLN A 831 35.64 28.60 -3.45
CA GLN A 831 35.55 27.61 -4.54
C GLN A 831 36.79 26.71 -4.61
N GLN A 832 37.99 27.28 -4.47
CA GLN A 832 39.24 26.52 -4.45
C GLN A 832 39.33 25.60 -3.22
N GLN A 833 38.89 26.06 -2.05
CA GLN A 833 38.82 25.23 -0.85
C GLN A 833 37.83 24.09 -1.00
N MET A 834 36.63 24.34 -1.53
CA MET A 834 35.63 23.30 -1.78
C MET A 834 36.10 22.26 -2.80
N LEU A 835 36.81 22.69 -3.86
CA LEU A 835 37.44 21.79 -4.82
C LEU A 835 38.55 20.94 -4.18
N MET A 836 39.37 21.52 -3.30
CA MET A 836 40.35 20.76 -2.52
C MET A 836 39.69 19.77 -1.56
N GLU A 837 38.57 20.15 -0.94
CA GLU A 837 37.83 19.30 -0.01
C GLU A 837 37.08 18.16 -0.72
N MET A 838 36.49 18.42 -1.90
CA MET A 838 35.92 17.38 -2.77
C MET A 838 37.01 16.44 -3.28
N ALA A 839 38.16 16.96 -3.71
CA ALA A 839 39.30 16.14 -4.12
C ALA A 839 39.83 15.29 -2.95
N ALA A 840 39.86 15.84 -1.73
CA ALA A 840 40.21 15.12 -0.51
C ALA A 840 39.18 14.04 -0.15
N ARG A 841 37.87 14.32 -0.28
CA ARG A 841 36.79 13.33 -0.10
C ARG A 841 36.81 12.25 -1.16
N GLN A 842 37.03 12.58 -2.43
CA GLN A 842 37.21 11.58 -3.49
C GLN A 842 38.47 10.75 -3.27
N ALA A 843 39.58 11.37 -2.84
CA ALA A 843 40.79 10.64 -2.47
C ALA A 843 40.56 9.74 -1.24
N ALA A 844 39.76 10.17 -0.27
CA ALA A 844 39.38 9.38 0.91
C ALA A 844 38.43 8.24 0.55
N MET A 845 37.44 8.46 -0.32
CA MET A 845 36.56 7.40 -0.84
C MET A 845 37.33 6.42 -1.73
N GLN A 846 38.27 6.89 -2.57
CA GLN A 846 39.18 6.02 -3.32
C GLN A 846 40.14 5.27 -2.40
N GLN A 847 40.62 5.87 -1.30
CA GLN A 847 41.42 5.16 -0.29
C GLN A 847 40.58 4.14 0.48
N MET A 848 39.30 4.42 0.75
CA MET A 848 38.37 3.46 1.36
C MET A 848 37.99 2.36 0.38
N ASP A 849 37.80 2.63 -0.91
CA ASP A 849 37.59 1.61 -1.94
C ASP A 849 38.85 0.77 -2.16
N VAL A 850 40.05 1.37 -2.12
CA VAL A 850 41.34 0.65 -2.20
C VAL A 850 41.61 -0.14 -0.90
N GLN A 851 41.15 0.31 0.26
CA GLN A 851 41.19 -0.46 1.52
C GLN A 851 40.11 -1.57 1.55
N ALA A 852 38.94 -1.35 0.98
CA ALA A 852 37.86 -2.34 0.89
C ALA A 852 38.17 -3.40 -0.18
N SER A 853 38.79 -3.03 -1.30
CA SER A 853 39.31 -3.96 -2.32
C SER A 853 40.68 -4.56 -1.94
N GLY A 854 41.40 -3.94 -0.99
CA GLY A 854 42.69 -4.39 -0.47
C GLY A 854 42.60 -5.32 0.74
N ALA A 855 41.43 -5.41 1.38
CA ALA A 855 41.19 -6.30 2.52
C ALA A 855 40.88 -7.76 2.14
N GLU A 856 40.89 -8.11 0.85
CA GLU A 856 40.75 -9.50 0.37
C GLU A 856 42.03 -10.11 -0.26
N ALA A 857 43.20 -9.48 -0.09
CA ALA A 857 44.46 -10.08 -0.56
C ALA A 857 45.69 -9.72 0.29
N SER A 858 45.73 -10.18 1.55
CA SER A 858 47.01 -10.43 2.23
C SER A 858 47.38 -11.91 2.07
N ALA A 859 48.09 -12.25 1.00
CA ALA A 859 48.89 -13.46 1.00
C ALA A 859 50.00 -13.27 2.05
N ASP A 860 49.96 -14.06 3.13
CA ASP A 860 51.08 -14.13 4.07
C ASP A 860 52.31 -14.59 3.26
N ALA A 861 53.47 -13.96 3.41
CA ALA A 861 54.67 -14.42 2.73
C ALA A 861 55.04 -15.85 3.20
N ALA A 862 55.48 -16.72 2.27
CA ALA A 862 55.91 -18.07 2.60
C ALA A 862 57.02 -18.05 3.67
N ALA A 863 57.01 -19.04 4.57
CA ALA A 863 58.00 -19.12 5.64
C ALA A 863 59.42 -19.15 5.05
N PRO A 864 60.42 -18.48 5.68
CA PRO A 864 61.77 -18.42 5.14
C PRO A 864 62.36 -19.83 4.94
N GLY A 865 62.70 -20.18 3.69
CA GLY A 865 63.24 -21.50 3.32
C GLY A 865 62.20 -22.50 2.80
N PHE A 866 60.92 -22.12 2.68
CA PHE A 866 59.86 -22.95 2.12
C PHE A 866 60.05 -23.18 0.60
N VAL A 867 60.02 -24.44 0.17
CA VAL A 867 60.01 -24.86 -1.23
C VAL A 867 58.77 -25.73 -1.47
N GLU A 868 57.94 -25.36 -2.44
CA GLU A 868 56.61 -25.96 -2.68
C GLU A 868 56.69 -27.48 -2.93
N ASP A 869 57.72 -27.95 -3.62
CA ASP A 869 57.87 -29.35 -4.05
C ASP A 869 58.76 -30.20 -3.12
N ASP A 870 59.23 -29.66 -1.98
CA ASP A 870 60.09 -30.39 -1.03
C ASP A 870 59.47 -30.43 0.39
N PRO A 871 58.80 -31.54 0.76
CA PRO A 871 58.17 -31.70 2.07
C PRO A 871 59.11 -31.54 3.27
N SER A 872 60.42 -31.71 3.09
CA SER A 872 61.40 -31.52 4.18
C SER A 872 61.57 -30.05 4.58
N THR A 873 61.12 -29.12 3.73
CA THR A 873 61.23 -27.67 3.93
C THR A 873 59.97 -27.04 4.53
N TRP A 874 58.87 -27.80 4.69
CA TRP A 874 57.59 -27.29 5.18
C TRP A 874 57.53 -27.08 6.70
N GLY A 875 58.54 -27.54 7.44
CA GLY A 875 58.48 -27.67 8.90
C GLY A 875 57.47 -28.74 9.31
N ASN A 876 57.23 -28.90 10.62
CA ASN A 876 56.21 -29.83 11.16
C ASN A 876 54.96 -29.05 11.62
N PRO A 877 54.17 -28.42 10.73
CA PRO A 877 52.94 -27.73 11.11
C PRO A 877 51.84 -28.73 11.49
N SER A 878 51.03 -28.38 12.49
CA SER A 878 49.85 -29.17 12.84
C SER A 878 48.78 -29.06 11.74
N ARG A 879 47.88 -30.05 11.65
CA ARG A 879 46.83 -30.11 10.60
C ARG A 879 45.95 -28.85 10.51
N ASN A 880 45.75 -28.14 11.62
CA ASN A 880 44.93 -26.94 11.68
C ASN A 880 45.73 -25.63 11.65
N ASP A 881 47.07 -25.70 11.62
CA ASP A 881 47.92 -24.51 11.53
C ASP A 881 47.86 -23.92 10.12
N LYS A 882 48.25 -22.64 9.98
CA LYS A 882 48.38 -21.99 8.67
C LYS A 882 49.44 -22.71 7.83
N CYS A 883 49.16 -22.87 6.54
CA CYS A 883 50.09 -23.53 5.64
C CYS A 883 51.36 -22.67 5.46
N PRO A 884 52.57 -23.26 5.59
CA PRO A 884 53.85 -22.54 5.49
C PRO A 884 54.12 -21.94 4.11
N CYS A 885 53.33 -22.30 3.09
CA CYS A 885 53.40 -21.71 1.75
C CYS A 885 52.87 -20.27 1.65
N GLY A 886 52.27 -19.74 2.72
CA GLY A 886 51.76 -18.36 2.72
C GLY A 886 50.36 -18.19 2.11
N SER A 887 49.71 -19.28 1.66
CA SER A 887 48.39 -19.24 1.02
C SER A 887 47.22 -18.79 1.93
N GLY A 888 47.47 -18.53 3.22
CA GLY A 888 46.44 -18.20 4.21
C GLY A 888 45.50 -19.37 4.60
N LYS A 889 45.55 -20.51 3.89
CA LYS A 889 44.73 -21.70 4.16
C LYS A 889 45.35 -22.56 5.28
N LYS A 890 44.52 -23.36 5.97
CA LYS A 890 45.00 -24.38 6.94
C LYS A 890 45.77 -25.48 6.23
N PHE A 891 46.81 -26.03 6.84
CA PHE A 891 47.72 -27.01 6.23
C PHE A 891 46.99 -28.21 5.61
N LYS A 892 45.98 -28.77 6.30
CA LYS A 892 45.15 -29.90 5.79
C LYS A 892 44.32 -29.62 4.52
N HIS A 893 44.10 -28.35 4.17
CA HIS A 893 43.35 -27.91 2.99
C HIS A 893 44.26 -27.28 1.92
N CYS A 894 45.57 -27.48 2.05
CA CYS A 894 46.60 -27.01 1.13
C CYS A 894 47.65 -28.12 0.98
N HIS A 895 48.93 -27.89 1.25
CA HIS A 895 50.00 -28.88 1.05
C HIS A 895 49.85 -30.19 1.87
N GLY A 896 49.06 -30.18 2.95
CA GLY A 896 48.70 -31.38 3.71
C GLY A 896 47.49 -32.14 3.17
N SER A 897 46.93 -31.77 2.01
CA SER A 897 45.81 -32.49 1.37
C SER A 897 46.26 -33.70 0.53
N LEU A 898 47.57 -33.88 0.35
CA LEU A 898 48.17 -34.93 -0.48
C LEU A 898 49.15 -35.84 0.31
N ALA A 899 48.99 -35.93 1.63
CA ALA A 899 49.72 -36.86 2.51
C ALA A 899 48.78 -37.88 3.16
#